data_AF-A0A3Q3XAQ2-F1
#
_entry.id   AF-A0A3Q3XAQ2-F1
#
_cell.length_a   1.000
_cell.length_b   1.000
_cell.length_c   1.000
_cell.angle_alpha   90.00
_cell.angle_beta   90.00
_cell.angle_gamma   90.00
#
_symmetry.space_group_name_H-M   'P 1'
#
loop_
_entity.id
_entity.type
_entity.pdbx_description
1 polymer ?
#
loop_
_entity_poly.entity_id
_entity_poly.type
_entity_poly.pdbx_seq_one_letter_code
_entity_poly.pdbx_strand_id
1 'polypeptide(L)'
;MVGLGRAAFPQLGVGRGCALPTSFSPGPSSPASEQKTALDSQTSHTSKKTKKLMIYYKEPLNKAGTKGTPFIIGSNHIPICCKNEAVYQYHVKFTPNVESMAMRFGMMKDHRSTTGEVVAFDGSILYLPVKLNDVAVKSLRRTDNEEIQIKIQITKILPPTSDLCLPFYNVVLRRVMKIIGLTLVGRNHYDPESTIILGKHRLQVWPGFSTCIKRTDGGLYLCVNVSCKVLRNDSVLDIMNILYHHSKENFQDECAKELLGSIIITRYNNRTYRVDAIEWKKSPKDTFTLMDGTKTTFVEYYSKNYGITIKDMDQPLLMHRPKERSKPGGKQIITGEILLVPELCFMTGIPEKMRKDFKAMKDLTMHINISSEQHTQSIKQLLKNISSNPESVKELSRWGLEIGSQIVKIKGRTLPVETICLQSTSFFTGADASWSREIVRDASISSVPLNIWAIFYPRRCVEQAEELVSTMNKVAGPIGVQLARPICVELKDDRTQTYIKNIHSQLTSEPNMQLIVCIMVGNRDDLYSAIKKLCCVKSPIPSQAINVRTISQQQKLKSVAQKILLQINSKLGGELWTVSVPLKHLMVIGVDVHHDTSKKHQSVMGFVASLNSSLTCWYSRVTFQNPTEEMIGGLRVCFLAALQKYYDVNHTLPEKIVVYRDGVSEGQLKMVEQFEIPQLIKCFETFSSYEPKLVFIVVLKRISTTLYSCVSNNFGTPPPGTVLDHTLTHKDWVDFYLIAHHIRQGCGLPTHYISLYNTANLSPDHLQRLTFKMCHLYWNWPGTIRVPAPCKYAHKLAYLSGQYLHSEPAIQLSDKLFFL
;
A
#
# COMPACT_ATOMS: atom_id res chain seq x y z
N MET A 1 -6.10 7.80 -2.18
CA MET A 1 -4.84 7.58 -2.89
C MET A 1 -4.84 6.17 -3.48
N VAL A 2 -5.13 6.06 -4.78
CA VAL A 2 -5.05 4.80 -5.54
C VAL A 2 -3.96 5.04 -6.58
N GLY A 3 -2.75 4.56 -6.32
CA GLY A 3 -1.59 4.71 -7.19
C GLY A 3 -0.79 3.41 -7.17
N LEU A 4 -0.83 2.69 -8.27
CA LEU A 4 -0.16 1.40 -8.49
C LEU A 4 1.31 1.66 -8.85
N GLY A 5 2.24 1.26 -7.98
CA GLY A 5 3.67 1.24 -8.27
C GLY A 5 4.14 -0.17 -8.66
N ARG A 6 4.89 -0.29 -9.75
CA ARG A 6 5.79 -1.44 -10.04
C ARG A 6 7.04 -0.89 -10.71
N ALA A 7 8.20 -1.26 -10.19
CA ALA A 7 9.51 -1.08 -10.79
C ALA A 7 9.85 -2.26 -11.71
N ALA A 8 10.60 -2.00 -12.77
CA ALA A 8 11.10 -2.99 -13.72
C ALA A 8 12.54 -3.38 -13.36
N PHE A 9 12.90 -4.64 -13.60
CA PHE A 9 14.24 -5.21 -13.44
C PHE A 9 15.18 -4.80 -14.60
N PRO A 10 16.47 -4.54 -14.35
CA PRO A 10 17.50 -4.63 -15.38
C PRO A 10 18.08 -6.06 -15.47
N GLN A 11 18.29 -6.52 -16.71
CA GLN A 11 18.98 -7.76 -17.04
C GLN A 11 20.50 -7.62 -16.91
N LEU A 12 21.15 -8.68 -16.43
CA LEU A 12 22.61 -8.87 -16.42
C LEU A 12 23.16 -8.94 -17.84
N GLY A 13 24.11 -8.07 -18.16
CA GLY A 13 24.97 -8.17 -19.34
C GLY A 13 26.32 -8.77 -18.97
N VAL A 14 26.73 -9.81 -19.69
CA VAL A 14 28.03 -10.45 -19.59
C VAL A 14 29.06 -9.68 -20.44
N GLY A 15 30.16 -9.26 -19.81
CA GLY A 15 31.51 -9.30 -20.34
C GLY A 15 31.98 -8.20 -21.31
N ARG A 16 32.99 -7.43 -20.88
CA ARG A 16 34.24 -7.19 -21.63
C ARG A 16 35.33 -6.75 -20.64
N GLY A 17 36.43 -7.51 -20.61
CA GLY A 17 37.53 -7.32 -19.68
C GLY A 17 38.48 -6.20 -20.08
N CYS A 18 39.31 -5.78 -19.12
CA CYS A 18 40.66 -5.32 -19.40
C CYS A 18 41.57 -5.55 -18.18
N ALA A 19 42.83 -5.85 -18.51
CA ALA A 19 43.93 -6.36 -17.73
C ALA A 19 44.30 -5.64 -16.41
N LEU A 20 44.79 -6.41 -15.45
CA LEU A 20 45.75 -5.98 -14.43
C LEU A 20 47.07 -6.74 -14.65
N PRO A 21 48.25 -6.10 -14.51
CA PRO A 21 49.52 -6.79 -14.62
C PRO A 21 50.00 -7.41 -13.29
N THR A 22 50.78 -8.46 -13.49
CA THR A 22 51.55 -9.37 -12.63
C THR A 22 52.56 -8.69 -11.70
N SER A 23 52.85 -9.23 -10.50
CA SER A 23 53.92 -10.22 -10.18
C SER A 23 54.01 -10.30 -8.64
N PHE A 24 54.19 -11.44 -7.95
CA PHE A 24 55.40 -12.27 -7.80
C PHE A 24 55.04 -13.59 -7.04
N SER A 25 55.82 -14.66 -7.27
CA SER A 25 55.86 -15.95 -6.53
C SER A 25 57.30 -16.17 -5.99
N PRO A 26 57.74 -17.31 -5.37
CA PRO A 26 57.06 -18.45 -4.70
C PRO A 26 57.71 -19.00 -3.38
N GLY A 27 56.93 -19.76 -2.58
CA GLY A 27 57.29 -21.00 -1.82
C GLY A 27 58.16 -20.94 -0.54
N PRO A 28 58.33 -22.06 0.24
CA PRO A 28 57.70 -23.40 0.15
C PRO A 28 57.31 -24.09 1.50
N SER A 29 56.76 -25.32 1.36
CA SER A 29 56.86 -26.52 2.24
C SER A 29 55.64 -27.02 3.07
N SER A 30 55.27 -28.27 2.73
CA SER A 30 54.25 -29.26 3.18
C SER A 30 54.59 -29.88 4.57
N PRO A 31 53.97 -31.00 5.09
CA PRO A 31 52.96 -31.95 4.56
C PRO A 31 51.79 -32.32 5.54
N ALA A 32 50.60 -32.70 5.08
CA ALA A 32 50.04 -34.04 4.77
C ALA A 32 49.58 -34.93 5.95
N SER A 33 48.32 -35.40 5.86
CA SER A 33 47.77 -36.71 6.30
C SER A 33 46.24 -36.67 6.08
N GLU A 34 45.49 -37.66 5.63
CA GLU A 34 45.70 -38.91 4.91
C GLU A 34 44.29 -39.40 4.52
N GLN A 35 44.16 -39.97 3.33
CA GLN A 35 42.93 -40.59 2.82
C GLN A 35 42.77 -42.02 3.37
N LYS A 36 41.52 -42.50 3.46
CA LYS A 36 41.22 -43.93 3.31
C LYS A 36 40.16 -44.14 2.23
N THR A 37 40.55 -44.98 1.28
CA THR A 37 39.88 -45.44 0.06
C THR A 37 39.40 -46.88 0.26
N ALA A 38 38.27 -47.25 -0.34
CA ALA A 38 37.94 -48.60 -0.84
C ALA A 38 36.72 -48.47 -1.77
N LEU A 39 36.90 -48.42 -3.10
CA LEU A 39 36.97 -49.49 -4.11
C LEU A 39 35.63 -50.11 -4.55
N ASP A 40 35.54 -50.30 -5.86
CA ASP A 40 34.39 -50.49 -6.74
C ASP A 40 33.55 -51.76 -6.58
N SER A 41 32.28 -51.65 -7.01
CA SER A 41 31.64 -52.69 -7.82
C SER A 41 30.54 -52.08 -8.71
N GLN A 42 30.78 -52.02 -10.02
CA GLN A 42 29.75 -51.78 -11.04
C GLN A 42 29.03 -53.08 -11.36
N THR A 43 27.69 -53.12 -11.23
CA THR A 43 26.82 -53.92 -12.12
C THR A 43 25.35 -53.46 -12.03
N SER A 44 24.70 -53.45 -13.19
CA SER A 44 23.25 -53.38 -13.46
C SER A 44 22.57 -52.00 -13.54
N HIS A 45 22.55 -51.51 -14.79
CA HIS A 45 21.59 -50.58 -15.35
C HIS A 45 20.15 -51.13 -15.22
N THR A 46 19.26 -50.43 -14.51
CA THR A 46 17.83 -50.17 -14.86
C THR A 46 17.05 -49.68 -13.62
N SER A 47 17.09 -48.37 -13.31
CA SER A 47 16.12 -47.76 -12.34
C SER A 47 16.22 -46.22 -12.19
N LYS A 48 17.21 -45.55 -12.81
CA LYS A 48 17.51 -44.13 -12.52
C LYS A 48 16.66 -43.05 -13.22
N LYS A 49 15.52 -43.34 -13.86
CA LYS A 49 14.71 -42.31 -14.57
C LYS A 49 13.51 -41.73 -13.82
N THR A 50 13.22 -42.15 -12.58
CA THR A 50 11.97 -41.71 -11.90
C THR A 50 12.18 -40.99 -10.56
N LYS A 51 13.41 -40.73 -10.11
CA LYS A 51 13.69 -40.21 -8.75
C LYS A 51 14.07 -38.71 -8.64
N LYS A 52 13.79 -37.87 -9.63
CA LYS A 52 13.98 -36.41 -9.53
C LYS A 52 12.70 -35.65 -9.87
N LEU A 53 11.65 -35.75 -9.04
CA LEU A 53 10.45 -34.91 -9.21
C LEU A 53 9.57 -34.80 -7.95
N MET A 54 10.12 -34.93 -6.74
CA MET A 54 9.42 -34.58 -5.51
C MET A 54 9.96 -33.28 -4.93
N ILE A 55 9.07 -32.30 -4.78
CA ILE A 55 9.32 -31.03 -4.10
C ILE A 55 9.48 -31.35 -2.61
N TYR A 56 10.61 -30.98 -2.01
CA TYR A 56 10.86 -31.18 -0.57
C TYR A 56 9.80 -30.43 0.26
N TYR A 57 9.06 -31.17 1.09
CA TYR A 57 8.16 -30.60 2.09
C TYR A 57 9.00 -30.09 3.27
N LYS A 58 9.04 -28.78 3.46
CA LYS A 58 9.59 -28.14 4.67
C LYS A 58 8.51 -28.20 5.76
N GLU A 59 8.88 -28.57 6.98
CA GLU A 59 7.94 -28.54 8.11
C GLU A 59 7.36 -27.13 8.30
N PRO A 60 6.06 -27.02 8.64
CA PRO A 60 5.41 -25.72 8.81
C PRO A 60 5.99 -24.98 10.03
N LEU A 61 6.29 -23.69 9.84
CA LEU A 61 6.78 -22.83 10.91
C LEU A 61 5.75 -22.74 12.05
N ASN A 62 6.19 -22.94 13.29
CA ASN A 62 5.33 -22.66 14.44
C ASN A 62 5.19 -21.15 14.64
N LYS A 63 4.05 -20.61 14.19
CA LYS A 63 3.72 -19.18 14.23
C LYS A 63 2.50 -18.85 15.09
N ALA A 64 1.85 -19.86 15.67
CA ALA A 64 0.65 -19.65 16.48
C ALA A 64 1.04 -19.16 17.89
N GLY A 65 0.56 -17.99 18.26
CA GLY A 65 0.58 -17.50 19.63
C GLY A 65 -0.47 -18.21 20.49
N THR A 66 -0.29 -18.16 21.79
CA THR A 66 -1.12 -18.83 22.80
C THR A 66 -1.87 -17.86 23.71
N LYS A 67 -1.48 -16.58 23.76
CA LYS A 67 -2.05 -15.60 24.71
C LYS A 67 -3.35 -14.98 24.22
N GLY A 68 -4.24 -14.63 25.15
CA GLY A 68 -5.52 -13.99 24.84
C GLY A 68 -6.68 -14.97 24.73
N THR A 69 -7.89 -14.42 24.56
CA THR A 69 -9.13 -15.19 24.62
C THR A 69 -9.53 -15.68 23.23
N PRO A 70 -9.71 -16.99 23.01
CA PRO A 70 -10.11 -17.51 21.71
C PRO A 70 -11.57 -17.18 21.39
N PHE A 71 -11.86 -16.90 20.12
CA PHE A 71 -13.23 -16.74 19.61
C PHE A 71 -13.29 -17.06 18.12
N ILE A 72 -14.49 -17.19 17.56
CA ILE A 72 -14.65 -17.47 16.12
C ILE A 72 -14.67 -16.17 15.33
N ILE A 73 -13.80 -16.10 14.33
CA ILE A 73 -13.75 -15.04 13.34
C ILE A 73 -14.13 -15.58 11.97
N GLY A 74 -14.84 -14.77 11.19
CA GLY A 74 -15.02 -14.99 9.75
C GLY A 74 -13.92 -14.27 8.97
N SER A 75 -13.64 -14.73 7.75
CA SER A 75 -12.85 -13.96 6.79
C SER A 75 -13.45 -14.04 5.40
N ASN A 76 -13.19 -13.05 4.56
CA ASN A 76 -13.64 -12.99 3.16
C ASN A 76 -12.91 -13.97 2.21
N HIS A 77 -12.41 -15.06 2.77
CA HIS A 77 -11.76 -16.16 2.07
C HIS A 77 -12.75 -17.31 1.94
N ILE A 78 -12.83 -17.89 0.75
CA ILE A 78 -13.66 -19.05 0.45
C ILE A 78 -12.72 -20.21 0.11
N PRO A 79 -12.86 -21.37 0.79
CA PRO A 79 -12.01 -22.52 0.50
C PRO A 79 -12.22 -23.00 -0.93
N ILE A 80 -11.13 -23.39 -1.60
CA ILE A 80 -11.17 -24.04 -2.90
C ILE A 80 -10.67 -25.47 -2.73
N CYS A 81 -11.50 -26.44 -3.09
CA CYS A 81 -11.14 -27.84 -3.16
C CYS A 81 -10.68 -28.19 -4.57
N CYS A 82 -9.58 -28.94 -4.69
CA CYS A 82 -9.10 -29.45 -5.96
C CYS A 82 -9.45 -30.94 -6.06
N LYS A 83 -10.25 -31.33 -7.05
CA LYS A 83 -10.62 -32.72 -7.34
C LYS A 83 -9.58 -33.47 -8.17
N ASN A 84 -8.76 -32.73 -8.91
CA ASN A 84 -7.67 -33.32 -9.68
C ASN A 84 -6.50 -33.67 -8.75
N GLU A 85 -5.81 -34.77 -9.04
CA GLU A 85 -4.62 -35.18 -8.25
C GLU A 85 -3.39 -34.33 -8.60
N ALA A 86 -3.28 -33.87 -9.85
CA ALA A 86 -2.14 -33.12 -10.36
C ALA A 86 -2.53 -32.13 -11.46
N VAL A 87 -1.62 -31.19 -11.70
CA VAL A 87 -1.57 -30.36 -12.90
C VAL A 87 -0.25 -30.65 -13.61
N TYR A 88 -0.31 -30.91 -14.91
CA TYR A 88 0.83 -31.34 -15.70
C TYR A 88 1.39 -30.15 -16.49
N GLN A 89 2.68 -29.88 -16.30
CA GLN A 89 3.41 -28.84 -17.01
C GLN A 89 4.23 -29.46 -18.15
N TYR A 90 4.05 -28.94 -19.36
CA TYR A 90 4.76 -29.35 -20.56
C TYR A 90 5.55 -28.19 -21.15
N HIS A 91 6.68 -28.51 -21.77
CA HIS A 91 7.37 -27.61 -22.66
C HIS A 91 6.93 -27.89 -24.10
N VAL A 92 6.60 -26.84 -24.83
CA VAL A 92 6.15 -26.89 -26.23
C VAL A 92 7.23 -26.30 -27.10
N LYS A 93 7.81 -27.13 -27.97
CA LYS A 93 8.83 -26.73 -28.94
C LYS A 93 8.25 -26.75 -30.36
N PHE A 94 8.46 -25.66 -31.10
CA PHE A 94 8.07 -25.51 -32.51
C PHE A 94 9.32 -25.66 -33.38
N THR A 95 9.29 -26.54 -34.38
CA THR A 95 10.39 -26.79 -35.31
C THR A 95 9.86 -26.83 -36.74
N PRO A 96 10.23 -25.90 -37.63
CA PRO A 96 11.06 -24.70 -37.41
C PRO A 96 10.50 -23.73 -36.35
N ASN A 97 11.36 -22.86 -35.81
CA ASN A 97 10.95 -21.94 -34.74
C ASN A 97 9.91 -20.93 -35.25
N VAL A 98 8.78 -20.81 -34.55
CA VAL A 98 7.76 -19.81 -34.84
C VAL A 98 7.93 -18.66 -33.86
N GLU A 99 8.41 -17.49 -34.29
CA GLU A 99 8.58 -16.35 -33.38
C GLU A 99 7.25 -15.72 -32.97
N SER A 100 6.26 -15.81 -33.85
CA SER A 100 4.96 -15.20 -33.65
C SER A 100 4.16 -15.89 -32.55
N MET A 101 4.05 -15.24 -31.39
CA MET A 101 3.23 -15.73 -30.27
C MET A 101 1.78 -16.03 -30.69
N ALA A 102 1.13 -15.13 -31.43
CA ALA A 102 -0.25 -15.33 -31.90
C ALA A 102 -0.39 -16.57 -32.81
N MET A 103 0.62 -16.87 -33.64
CA MET A 103 0.62 -18.09 -34.45
C MET A 103 0.81 -19.32 -33.58
N ARG A 104 1.72 -19.29 -32.58
CA ARG A 104 1.85 -20.39 -31.60
C ARG A 104 0.53 -20.69 -30.91
N PHE A 105 -0.19 -19.65 -30.46
CA PHE A 105 -1.53 -19.79 -29.88
C PHE A 105 -2.54 -20.37 -30.88
N GLY A 106 -2.52 -19.92 -32.13
CA GLY A 106 -3.37 -20.44 -33.21
C GLY A 106 -3.12 -21.92 -33.47
N MET A 107 -1.85 -22.30 -33.68
CA MET A 107 -1.44 -23.69 -33.92
C MET A 107 -1.82 -24.60 -32.75
N MET A 108 -1.62 -24.15 -31.50
CA MET A 108 -2.06 -24.91 -30.32
C MET A 108 -3.59 -25.03 -30.24
N LYS A 109 -4.34 -24.01 -30.70
CA LYS A 109 -5.80 -24.06 -30.77
C LYS A 109 -6.28 -25.07 -31.82
N ASP A 110 -5.59 -25.17 -32.94
CA ASP A 110 -5.91 -26.10 -34.03
C ASP A 110 -5.74 -27.57 -33.57
N HIS A 111 -4.87 -27.84 -32.58
CA HIS A 111 -4.66 -29.16 -31.97
C HIS A 111 -5.44 -29.42 -30.66
N ARG A 112 -6.56 -28.72 -30.43
CA ARG A 112 -7.42 -28.95 -29.26
C ARG A 112 -7.95 -30.38 -29.13
N SER A 113 -8.12 -31.10 -30.23
CA SER A 113 -8.48 -32.52 -30.20
C SER A 113 -7.46 -33.37 -29.45
N THR A 114 -6.18 -32.98 -29.49
CA THR A 114 -5.08 -33.68 -28.83
C THR A 114 -4.78 -33.14 -27.44
N THR A 115 -4.76 -31.81 -27.28
CA THR A 115 -4.42 -31.18 -25.98
C THR A 115 -5.62 -31.08 -25.03
N GLY A 116 -6.82 -31.37 -25.52
CA GLY A 116 -8.08 -31.14 -24.82
C GLY A 116 -8.58 -29.70 -24.96
N GLU A 117 -9.83 -29.48 -24.52
CA GLU A 117 -10.46 -28.16 -24.53
C GLU A 117 -9.86 -27.19 -23.51
N VAL A 118 -9.26 -27.74 -22.44
CA VAL A 118 -8.83 -27.01 -21.26
C VAL A 118 -7.33 -26.89 -21.25
N VAL A 119 -6.83 -25.75 -21.74
CA VAL A 119 -5.40 -25.48 -21.86
C VAL A 119 -5.04 -24.13 -21.27
N ALA A 120 -3.93 -24.06 -20.54
CA ALA A 120 -3.27 -22.81 -20.19
C ALA A 120 -1.89 -22.80 -20.82
N PHE A 121 -1.73 -21.99 -21.86
CA PHE A 121 -0.50 -21.90 -22.66
C PHE A 121 0.03 -20.48 -22.63
N ASP A 122 1.34 -20.31 -22.44
CA ASP A 122 1.99 -18.99 -22.44
C ASP A 122 2.85 -18.71 -23.69
N GLY A 123 2.91 -19.66 -24.62
CA GLY A 123 3.76 -19.60 -25.80
C GLY A 123 4.91 -20.59 -25.83
N SER A 124 5.31 -21.13 -24.67
CA SER A 124 6.38 -22.13 -24.57
C SER A 124 6.09 -23.19 -23.51
N ILE A 125 5.30 -22.86 -22.50
CA ILE A 125 4.87 -23.73 -21.42
C ILE A 125 3.37 -23.93 -21.50
N LEU A 126 2.95 -25.19 -21.46
CA LEU A 126 1.57 -25.63 -21.47
C LEU A 126 1.23 -26.30 -20.13
N TYR A 127 0.12 -25.91 -19.52
CA TYR A 127 -0.44 -26.56 -18.35
C TYR A 127 -1.76 -27.24 -18.71
N LEU A 128 -1.93 -28.47 -18.26
CA LEU A 128 -3.13 -29.29 -18.47
C LEU A 128 -3.59 -29.94 -17.17
N PRO A 129 -4.91 -30.09 -16.97
CA PRO A 129 -5.46 -30.86 -15.85
C PRO A 129 -5.34 -32.38 -16.05
N VAL A 130 -5.15 -32.83 -17.29
CA VAL A 130 -5.04 -34.24 -17.67
C VAL A 130 -3.63 -34.54 -18.20
N LYS A 131 -3.14 -35.74 -17.93
CA LYS A 131 -1.84 -36.21 -18.42
C LYS A 131 -1.93 -36.53 -19.91
N LEU A 132 -1.04 -35.95 -20.70
CA LEU A 132 -0.76 -36.38 -22.06
C LEU A 132 0.42 -37.33 -22.06
N ASN A 133 0.38 -38.28 -22.98
CA ASN A 133 1.59 -39.00 -23.38
C ASN A 133 2.47 -38.04 -24.20
N ASP A 134 3.74 -38.38 -24.42
CA ASP A 134 4.59 -37.55 -25.26
C ASP A 134 3.98 -37.48 -26.67
N VAL A 135 3.69 -36.26 -27.11
CA VAL A 135 2.92 -35.99 -28.32
C VAL A 135 3.74 -35.09 -29.25
N ALA A 136 3.83 -35.50 -30.51
CA ALA A 136 4.34 -34.67 -31.59
C ALA A 136 3.21 -34.49 -32.62
N VAL A 137 2.78 -33.25 -32.83
CA VAL A 137 1.76 -32.88 -33.83
C VAL A 137 2.37 -32.00 -34.90
N LYS A 138 1.78 -32.00 -36.09
CA LYS A 138 2.20 -31.18 -37.23
C LYS A 138 1.12 -30.13 -37.51
N SER A 139 1.53 -28.89 -37.73
CA SER A 139 0.65 -27.76 -38.05
C SER A 139 1.21 -26.97 -39.22
N LEU A 140 0.35 -26.39 -40.06
CA LEU A 140 0.79 -25.55 -41.18
C LEU A 140 0.85 -24.08 -40.74
N ARG A 141 1.96 -23.40 -41.05
CA ARG A 141 2.11 -21.97 -40.78
C ARG A 141 1.32 -21.16 -41.81
N ARG A 142 0.33 -20.39 -41.34
CA ARG A 142 -0.63 -19.67 -42.20
C ARG A 142 -0.04 -18.63 -43.16
N THR A 143 1.23 -18.23 -42.99
CA THR A 143 1.87 -17.22 -43.83
C THR A 143 2.48 -17.77 -45.11
N ASP A 144 2.96 -19.02 -45.08
CA ASP A 144 3.74 -19.64 -46.16
C ASP A 144 3.46 -21.14 -46.33
N ASN A 145 2.52 -21.67 -45.56
CA ASN A 145 2.17 -23.09 -45.50
C ASN A 145 3.35 -24.00 -45.15
N GLU A 146 4.40 -23.49 -44.48
CA GLU A 146 5.49 -24.33 -43.99
C GLU A 146 4.99 -25.29 -42.90
N GLU A 147 5.40 -26.56 -42.96
CA GLU A 147 5.06 -27.57 -41.96
C GLU A 147 5.87 -27.34 -40.68
N ILE A 148 5.18 -27.07 -39.57
CA ILE A 148 5.76 -26.89 -38.25
C ILE A 148 5.48 -28.12 -37.39
N GLN A 149 6.54 -28.78 -36.94
CA GLN A 149 6.47 -29.84 -35.94
C GLN A 149 6.40 -29.23 -34.53
N ILE A 150 5.35 -29.57 -33.79
CA ILE A 150 5.10 -29.15 -32.42
C ILE A 150 5.33 -30.34 -31.51
N LYS A 151 6.40 -30.30 -30.71
CA LYS A 151 6.75 -31.33 -29.74
C LYS A 151 6.33 -30.88 -28.35
N ILE A 152 5.45 -31.65 -27.70
CA ILE A 152 4.95 -31.40 -26.35
C ILE A 152 5.59 -32.42 -25.42
N GLN A 153 6.43 -31.96 -24.48
CA GLN A 153 7.18 -32.83 -23.57
C GLN A 153 6.87 -32.49 -22.12
N ILE A 154 6.56 -33.48 -21.31
CA ILE A 154 6.29 -33.26 -19.89
C ILE A 154 7.57 -32.79 -19.18
N THR A 155 7.43 -31.76 -18.35
CA THR A 155 8.55 -31.18 -17.59
C THR A 155 8.36 -31.33 -16.09
N LYS A 156 7.14 -31.07 -15.58
CA LYS A 156 6.83 -31.16 -14.16
C LYS A 156 5.42 -31.70 -13.93
N ILE A 157 5.27 -32.45 -12.85
CA ILE A 157 3.98 -32.80 -12.26
C ILE A 157 3.82 -31.92 -11.03
N LEU A 158 2.82 -31.05 -11.04
CA LEU A 158 2.59 -30.07 -9.98
C LEU A 158 1.38 -30.49 -9.14
N PRO A 159 1.42 -30.34 -7.80
CA PRO A 159 0.20 -30.41 -7.03
C PRO A 159 -0.75 -29.29 -7.49
N PRO A 160 -2.07 -29.51 -7.51
CA PRO A 160 -3.04 -28.48 -7.93
C PRO A 160 -2.95 -27.21 -7.09
N THR A 161 -2.52 -27.34 -5.84
CA THR A 161 -2.33 -26.21 -4.92
C THR A 161 -1.02 -25.45 -5.12
N SER A 162 -0.22 -25.77 -6.16
CA SER A 162 1.06 -25.12 -6.43
C SER A 162 0.91 -23.63 -6.74
N ASP A 163 1.84 -22.82 -6.26
CA ASP A 163 1.88 -21.38 -6.52
C ASP A 163 2.06 -21.05 -8.02
N LEU A 164 2.66 -21.98 -8.78
CA LEU A 164 2.77 -21.90 -10.24
C LEU A 164 1.41 -21.98 -10.94
N CYS A 165 0.38 -22.51 -10.28
CA CYS A 165 -0.96 -22.64 -10.84
C CYS A 165 -1.83 -21.38 -10.67
N LEU A 166 -1.51 -20.55 -9.67
CA LEU A 166 -2.30 -19.37 -9.31
C LEU A 166 -2.51 -18.38 -10.47
N PRO A 167 -1.51 -18.05 -11.32
CA PRO A 167 -1.72 -17.08 -12.38
C PRO A 167 -2.81 -17.48 -13.37
N PHE A 168 -2.90 -18.76 -13.72
CA PHE A 168 -3.91 -19.25 -14.65
C PHE A 168 -5.25 -19.54 -13.97
N TYR A 169 -5.28 -19.98 -12.70
CA TYR A 169 -6.54 -20.04 -11.95
C TYR A 169 -7.21 -18.66 -11.85
N ASN A 170 -6.42 -17.58 -11.70
CA ASN A 170 -6.94 -16.22 -11.78
C ASN A 170 -7.42 -15.82 -13.20
N VAL A 171 -6.98 -16.50 -14.27
CA VAL A 171 -7.55 -16.35 -15.63
C VAL A 171 -8.90 -17.06 -15.72
N VAL A 172 -8.99 -18.29 -15.21
CA VAL A 172 -10.25 -19.06 -15.14
C VAL A 172 -11.31 -18.28 -14.37
N LEU A 173 -10.94 -17.76 -13.20
CA LEU A 173 -11.85 -16.94 -12.40
C LEU A 173 -12.34 -15.69 -13.13
N ARG A 174 -11.49 -15.01 -13.90
CA ARG A 174 -11.90 -13.86 -14.73
C ARG A 174 -12.94 -14.25 -15.78
N ARG A 175 -12.84 -15.45 -16.37
CA ARG A 175 -13.86 -15.96 -17.30
C ARG A 175 -15.17 -16.26 -16.57
N VAL A 176 -15.10 -16.92 -15.41
CA VAL A 176 -16.27 -17.16 -14.54
C VAL A 176 -17.01 -15.87 -14.22
N MET A 177 -16.28 -14.83 -13.82
CA MET A 177 -16.86 -13.50 -13.53
C MET A 177 -17.57 -12.90 -14.75
N LYS A 178 -17.03 -13.09 -15.95
CA LYS A 178 -17.66 -12.64 -17.20
C LYS A 178 -18.93 -13.44 -17.53
N ILE A 179 -18.91 -14.76 -17.31
CA ILE A 179 -20.07 -15.66 -17.55
C ILE A 179 -21.26 -15.25 -16.69
N ILE A 180 -21.03 -14.82 -15.44
CA ILE A 180 -22.08 -14.34 -14.54
C ILE A 180 -22.48 -12.86 -14.76
N GLY A 181 -22.07 -12.25 -15.88
CA GLY A 181 -22.48 -10.89 -16.26
C GLY A 181 -21.61 -9.75 -15.71
N LEU A 182 -20.54 -10.03 -14.95
CA LEU A 182 -19.67 -8.96 -14.43
C LEU A 182 -18.67 -8.47 -15.46
N THR A 183 -18.44 -7.16 -15.47
CA THR A 183 -17.51 -6.48 -16.37
C THR A 183 -16.18 -6.19 -15.68
N LEU A 184 -15.08 -6.55 -16.33
CA LEU A 184 -13.73 -6.27 -15.84
C LEU A 184 -13.37 -4.78 -16.07
N VAL A 185 -13.16 -4.03 -14.99
CA VAL A 185 -12.62 -2.66 -15.02
C VAL A 185 -11.30 -2.61 -14.24
N GLY A 186 -10.19 -2.47 -14.96
CA GLY A 186 -8.85 -2.55 -14.39
C GLY A 186 -8.50 -3.98 -13.94
N ARG A 187 -8.58 -4.24 -12.63
CA ARG A 187 -8.31 -5.57 -12.03
C ARG A 187 -9.51 -6.20 -11.31
N ASN A 188 -10.61 -5.45 -11.20
CA ASN A 188 -11.79 -5.85 -10.45
C ASN A 188 -12.98 -6.00 -11.39
N HIS A 189 -13.96 -6.77 -10.97
CA HIS A 189 -15.17 -7.04 -11.74
C HIS A 189 -16.33 -6.26 -11.13
N TYR A 190 -17.08 -5.54 -11.95
CA TYR A 190 -18.20 -4.71 -11.50
C TYR A 190 -19.45 -5.08 -12.26
N ASP A 191 -20.59 -4.80 -11.65
CA ASP A 191 -21.90 -4.98 -12.23
C ASP A 191 -22.44 -3.62 -12.72
N PRO A 192 -22.48 -3.36 -14.04
CA PRO A 192 -23.05 -2.14 -14.59
C PRO A 192 -24.59 -2.09 -14.48
N GLU A 193 -25.28 -3.23 -14.38
CA GLU A 193 -26.74 -3.29 -14.32
C GLU A 193 -27.25 -2.84 -12.95
N SER A 194 -26.52 -3.19 -11.89
CA SER A 194 -26.81 -2.78 -10.50
C SER A 194 -26.28 -1.38 -10.13
N THR A 195 -26.29 -0.42 -11.07
CA THR A 195 -25.73 0.92 -10.84
C THR A 195 -26.54 1.75 -9.84
N ILE A 196 -25.87 2.33 -8.85
CA ILE A 196 -26.47 3.32 -7.94
C ILE A 196 -26.19 4.73 -8.47
N ILE A 197 -27.24 5.49 -8.80
CA ILE A 197 -27.12 6.85 -9.34
C ILE A 197 -27.25 7.87 -8.21
N LEU A 198 -26.20 8.69 -8.03
CA LEU A 198 -26.19 9.83 -7.11
C LEU A 198 -26.45 11.11 -7.90
N GLY A 199 -27.71 11.33 -8.28
CA GLY A 199 -28.12 12.42 -9.17
C GLY A 199 -27.68 13.81 -8.71
N LYS A 200 -27.75 14.09 -7.41
CA LYS A 200 -27.32 15.38 -6.80
C LYS A 200 -25.86 15.73 -7.08
N HIS A 201 -25.01 14.72 -7.25
CA HIS A 201 -23.56 14.87 -7.40
C HIS A 201 -23.07 14.46 -8.80
N ARG A 202 -23.98 14.11 -9.72
CA ARG A 202 -23.67 13.56 -11.05
C ARG A 202 -22.71 12.37 -11.00
N LEU A 203 -22.84 11.52 -9.99
CA LEU A 203 -22.03 10.32 -9.84
C LEU A 203 -22.85 9.05 -10.03
N GLN A 204 -22.16 7.99 -10.43
CA GLN A 204 -22.65 6.63 -10.43
C GLN A 204 -21.69 5.76 -9.62
N VAL A 205 -22.23 4.80 -8.89
CA VAL A 205 -21.47 3.84 -8.12
C VAL A 205 -21.81 2.45 -8.63
N TRP A 206 -20.82 1.77 -9.21
CA TRP A 206 -20.95 0.40 -9.65
C TRP A 206 -20.49 -0.55 -8.54
N PRO A 207 -21.36 -1.41 -8.01
CA PRO A 207 -20.95 -2.46 -7.09
C PRO A 207 -20.12 -3.51 -7.82
N GLY A 208 -19.29 -4.23 -7.08
CA GLY A 208 -18.40 -5.21 -7.68
C GLY A 208 -17.50 -5.90 -6.68
N PHE A 209 -16.56 -6.66 -7.20
CA PHE A 209 -15.69 -7.55 -6.46
C PHE A 209 -14.25 -7.47 -6.98
N SER A 210 -13.32 -7.37 -6.04
CA SER A 210 -11.91 -7.70 -6.25
C SER A 210 -11.71 -9.15 -5.84
N THR A 211 -11.21 -9.97 -6.76
CA THR A 211 -11.06 -11.41 -6.53
C THR A 211 -9.65 -11.87 -6.83
N CYS A 212 -9.11 -12.74 -5.98
CA CYS A 212 -7.79 -13.29 -6.15
C CYS A 212 -7.71 -14.67 -5.49
N ILE A 213 -7.19 -15.64 -6.22
CA ILE A 213 -6.88 -16.96 -5.66
C ILE A 213 -5.48 -16.89 -5.05
N LYS A 214 -5.39 -17.28 -3.78
CA LYS A 214 -4.16 -17.29 -2.99
C LYS A 214 -3.98 -18.66 -2.34
N ARG A 215 -2.72 -19.04 -2.20
CA ARG A 215 -2.31 -20.15 -1.35
C ARG A 215 -1.93 -19.61 0.02
N THR A 216 -2.41 -20.26 1.05
CA THR A 216 -2.09 -19.97 2.45
C THR A 216 -1.78 -21.27 3.18
N ASP A 217 -1.44 -21.21 4.47
CA ASP A 217 -1.25 -22.40 5.31
C ASP A 217 -2.39 -23.43 5.22
N GLY A 218 -3.63 -22.94 5.24
CA GLY A 218 -4.83 -23.76 5.20
C GLY A 218 -5.16 -24.34 3.83
N GLY A 219 -4.37 -24.05 2.79
CA GLY A 219 -4.59 -24.56 1.44
C GLY A 219 -4.85 -23.45 0.42
N LEU A 220 -5.79 -23.71 -0.49
CA LEU A 220 -6.14 -22.81 -1.58
C LEU A 220 -7.42 -22.06 -1.23
N TYR A 221 -7.39 -20.73 -1.31
CA TYR A 221 -8.54 -19.88 -1.02
C TYR A 221 -8.80 -18.87 -2.14
N LEU A 222 -10.07 -18.63 -2.39
CA LEU A 222 -10.54 -17.48 -3.14
C LEU A 222 -10.76 -16.32 -2.15
N CYS A 223 -9.92 -15.29 -2.21
CA CYS A 223 -10.16 -14.04 -1.51
C CYS A 223 -11.11 -13.17 -2.34
N VAL A 224 -12.26 -12.79 -1.77
CA VAL A 224 -13.25 -11.92 -2.40
C VAL A 224 -13.43 -10.66 -1.56
N ASN A 225 -13.13 -9.49 -2.12
CA ASN A 225 -13.43 -8.23 -1.45
C ASN A 225 -14.49 -7.47 -2.24
N VAL A 226 -15.56 -7.03 -1.56
CA VAL A 226 -16.55 -6.14 -2.16
C VAL A 226 -15.91 -4.78 -2.42
N SER A 227 -16.07 -4.27 -3.63
CA SER A 227 -15.48 -3.02 -4.08
C SER A 227 -16.46 -2.21 -4.90
N CYS A 228 -16.51 -0.90 -4.68
CA CYS A 228 -17.34 0.02 -5.45
C CYS A 228 -16.47 0.85 -6.40
N LYS A 229 -16.89 0.98 -7.67
CA LYS A 229 -16.28 1.90 -8.63
C LYS A 229 -17.13 3.16 -8.73
N VAL A 230 -16.56 4.30 -8.34
CA VAL A 230 -17.20 5.61 -8.53
C VAL A 230 -16.86 6.13 -9.93
N LEU A 231 -17.90 6.41 -10.70
CA LEU A 231 -17.86 6.96 -12.05
C LEU A 231 -18.56 8.32 -12.05
N ARG A 232 -18.10 9.24 -12.89
CA ARG A 232 -18.78 10.52 -13.12
C ARG A 232 -19.72 10.38 -14.32
N ASN A 233 -20.83 11.12 -14.27
CA ASN A 233 -21.76 11.24 -15.39
C ASN A 233 -21.36 12.33 -16.37
N ASP A 234 -20.50 13.24 -15.97
CA ASP A 234 -19.95 14.23 -16.90
C ASP A 234 -18.95 13.54 -17.84
N SER A 235 -19.17 13.71 -19.15
CA SER A 235 -18.17 13.38 -20.15
C SER A 235 -16.98 14.33 -20.02
N VAL A 236 -15.85 13.97 -20.61
CA VAL A 236 -14.70 14.88 -20.67
C VAL A 236 -15.09 16.13 -21.46
N LEU A 237 -15.91 15.99 -22.50
CA LEU A 237 -16.44 17.13 -23.26
C LEU A 237 -17.27 18.10 -22.38
N ASP A 238 -18.14 17.58 -21.51
CA ASP A 238 -18.93 18.43 -20.59
C ASP A 238 -18.02 19.25 -19.68
N ILE A 239 -16.94 18.64 -19.18
CA ILE A 239 -15.96 19.33 -18.34
C ILE A 239 -15.22 20.39 -19.14
N MET A 240 -14.81 20.07 -20.38
CA MET A 240 -14.18 21.05 -21.27
C MET A 240 -15.13 22.24 -21.52
N ASN A 241 -16.40 22.01 -21.79
CA ASN A 241 -17.39 23.07 -21.97
C ASN A 241 -17.53 23.96 -20.71
N ILE A 242 -17.58 23.36 -19.51
CA ILE A 242 -17.60 24.12 -18.26
C ILE A 242 -16.34 24.99 -18.10
N LEU A 243 -15.16 24.44 -18.41
CA LEU A 243 -13.90 25.19 -18.34
C LEU A 243 -13.86 26.32 -19.36
N TYR A 244 -14.35 26.09 -20.58
CA TYR A 244 -14.44 27.09 -21.64
C TYR A 244 -15.33 28.27 -21.25
N HIS A 245 -16.49 28.00 -20.61
CA HIS A 245 -17.38 29.04 -20.12
C HIS A 245 -16.80 29.86 -18.95
N HIS A 246 -15.94 29.26 -18.12
CA HIS A 246 -15.30 29.96 -17.01
C HIS A 246 -14.06 30.77 -17.40
N SER A 247 -13.25 30.27 -18.35
CA SER A 247 -12.03 30.94 -18.78
C SER A 247 -11.74 30.65 -20.25
N LYS A 248 -12.26 31.51 -21.13
CA LYS A 248 -12.09 31.38 -22.57
C LYS A 248 -10.64 31.62 -23.01
N GLU A 249 -9.97 32.60 -22.40
CA GLU A 249 -8.59 32.99 -22.76
C GLU A 249 -7.55 31.93 -22.37
N ASN A 250 -7.73 31.26 -21.22
CA ASN A 250 -6.80 30.24 -20.70
C ASN A 250 -7.37 28.81 -20.82
N PHE A 251 -8.32 28.59 -21.72
CA PHE A 251 -9.08 27.35 -21.82
C PHE A 251 -8.19 26.11 -21.97
N GLN A 252 -7.19 26.16 -22.85
CA GLN A 252 -6.29 25.03 -23.10
C GLN A 252 -5.44 24.70 -21.87
N ASP A 253 -4.94 25.72 -21.17
CA ASP A 253 -4.12 25.55 -19.96
C ASP A 253 -4.95 24.98 -18.80
N GLU A 254 -6.19 25.46 -18.61
CA GLU A 254 -7.09 24.92 -17.59
C GLU A 254 -7.51 23.47 -17.89
N CYS A 255 -7.74 23.13 -19.16
CA CYS A 255 -7.96 21.75 -19.58
C CYS A 255 -6.73 20.87 -19.30
N ALA A 256 -5.54 21.37 -19.60
CA ALA A 256 -4.30 20.65 -19.35
C ALA A 256 -4.10 20.37 -17.84
N LYS A 257 -4.38 21.36 -16.98
CA LYS A 257 -4.28 21.21 -15.52
C LYS A 257 -5.26 20.18 -14.94
N GLU A 258 -6.50 20.15 -15.42
CA GLU A 258 -7.55 19.26 -14.87
C GLU A 258 -7.50 17.85 -15.49
N LEU A 259 -7.21 17.72 -16.78
CA LEU A 259 -7.36 16.46 -17.51
C LEU A 259 -6.06 15.65 -17.62
N LEU A 260 -4.88 16.28 -17.73
CA LEU A 260 -3.63 15.53 -17.91
C LEU A 260 -3.29 14.70 -16.66
N GLY A 261 -2.98 13.42 -16.87
CA GLY A 261 -2.73 12.45 -15.81
C GLY A 261 -3.98 11.82 -15.22
N SER A 262 -5.17 12.34 -15.52
CA SER A 262 -6.45 11.77 -15.07
C SER A 262 -6.74 10.44 -15.76
N ILE A 263 -7.43 9.55 -15.05
CA ILE A 263 -7.89 8.26 -15.58
C ILE A 263 -9.34 8.42 -16.01
N ILE A 264 -9.58 8.21 -17.31
CA ILE A 264 -10.91 8.20 -17.92
C ILE A 264 -11.35 6.78 -18.20
N ILE A 265 -12.66 6.57 -18.35
CA ILE A 265 -13.27 5.32 -18.81
C ILE A 265 -14.09 5.58 -20.06
N THR A 266 -14.00 4.67 -21.02
CA THR A 266 -14.88 4.65 -22.20
C THR A 266 -16.00 3.65 -21.95
N ARG A 267 -17.25 4.12 -21.87
CA ARG A 267 -18.40 3.28 -21.47
C ARG A 267 -18.75 2.20 -22.48
N TYR A 268 -18.45 2.42 -23.77
CA TYR A 268 -18.74 1.47 -24.86
C TYR A 268 -17.90 0.19 -24.84
N ASN A 269 -16.76 0.17 -24.12
CA ASN A 269 -15.91 -1.03 -23.99
C ASN A 269 -15.36 -1.23 -22.56
N ASN A 270 -15.76 -0.37 -21.62
CA ASN A 270 -15.35 -0.35 -20.21
C ASN A 270 -13.83 -0.33 -19.99
N ARG A 271 -13.06 0.21 -20.95
CA ARG A 271 -11.61 0.37 -20.83
C ARG A 271 -11.26 1.69 -20.18
N THR A 272 -10.21 1.67 -19.37
CA THR A 272 -9.67 2.87 -18.72
C THR A 272 -8.38 3.31 -19.38
N TYR A 273 -8.24 4.60 -19.60
CA TYR A 273 -7.05 5.21 -20.20
C TYR A 273 -6.55 6.35 -19.32
N ARG A 274 -5.24 6.59 -19.36
CA ARG A 274 -4.66 7.79 -18.76
C ARG A 274 -4.55 8.85 -19.86
N VAL A 275 -5.04 10.04 -19.61
CA VAL A 275 -4.87 11.17 -20.53
C VAL A 275 -3.42 11.66 -20.40
N ASP A 276 -2.63 11.48 -21.44
CA ASP A 276 -1.21 11.87 -21.46
C ASP A 276 -1.00 13.18 -22.23
N ALA A 277 -1.87 13.49 -23.20
CA ALA A 277 -1.94 14.77 -23.91
C ALA A 277 -3.38 15.02 -24.43
N ILE A 278 -3.64 16.24 -24.90
CA ILE A 278 -4.85 16.61 -25.65
C ILE A 278 -4.37 17.07 -27.03
N GLU A 279 -4.88 16.46 -28.09
CA GLU A 279 -4.60 16.82 -29.47
C GLU A 279 -5.64 17.83 -29.95
N TRP A 280 -5.24 19.10 -29.98
CA TRP A 280 -6.10 20.22 -30.34
C TRP A 280 -6.25 20.41 -31.85
N LYS A 281 -5.34 19.84 -32.65
CA LYS A 281 -5.36 20.00 -34.12
C LYS A 281 -6.15 18.90 -34.83
N LYS A 282 -6.64 17.90 -34.08
CA LYS A 282 -7.47 16.82 -34.62
C LYS A 282 -8.86 16.86 -34.01
N SER A 283 -9.80 16.33 -34.77
CA SER A 283 -11.23 16.27 -34.51
C SER A 283 -11.77 14.88 -34.85
N PRO A 284 -13.02 14.56 -34.47
CA PRO A 284 -13.69 13.35 -34.92
C PRO A 284 -13.75 13.16 -36.45
N LYS A 285 -13.65 14.23 -37.23
CA LYS A 285 -13.65 14.20 -38.71
C LYS A 285 -12.34 13.66 -39.29
N ASP A 286 -11.25 13.67 -38.51
CA ASP A 286 -9.94 13.23 -38.98
C ASP A 286 -9.87 11.71 -39.16
N THR A 287 -8.96 11.28 -40.06
CA THR A 287 -8.76 9.87 -40.37
C THR A 287 -7.62 9.25 -39.56
N PHE A 288 -7.73 7.94 -39.32
CA PHE A 288 -6.66 7.12 -38.76
C PHE A 288 -6.63 5.76 -39.46
N THR A 289 -5.51 5.06 -39.33
CA THR A 289 -5.29 3.76 -39.97
C THR A 289 -5.68 2.62 -39.03
N LEU A 290 -6.54 1.73 -39.50
CA LEU A 290 -6.93 0.50 -38.84
C LEU A 290 -5.82 -0.56 -38.93
N MET A 291 -5.93 -1.64 -38.16
CA MET A 291 -4.91 -2.70 -38.15
C MET A 291 -4.79 -3.45 -39.49
N ASP A 292 -5.84 -3.44 -40.29
CA ASP A 292 -5.88 -4.01 -41.65
C ASP A 292 -5.28 -3.08 -42.71
N GLY A 293 -4.77 -1.90 -42.30
CA GLY A 293 -4.20 -0.89 -43.19
C GLY A 293 -5.21 0.05 -43.82
N THR A 294 -6.52 -0.16 -43.61
CA THR A 294 -7.56 0.72 -44.14
C THR A 294 -7.62 2.04 -43.35
N LYS A 295 -8.01 3.13 -44.01
CA LYS A 295 -8.23 4.43 -43.37
C LYS A 295 -9.71 4.64 -43.11
N THR A 296 -10.05 5.12 -41.92
CA THR A 296 -11.43 5.49 -41.55
C THR A 296 -11.40 6.74 -40.68
N THR A 297 -12.52 7.46 -40.60
CA THR A 297 -12.69 8.56 -39.65
C THR A 297 -13.07 8.05 -38.25
N PHE A 298 -12.90 8.86 -37.21
CA PHE A 298 -13.39 8.48 -35.88
C PHE A 298 -14.92 8.32 -35.87
N VAL A 299 -15.65 9.20 -36.57
CA VAL A 299 -17.12 9.13 -36.68
C VAL A 299 -17.57 7.79 -37.28
N GLU A 300 -17.00 7.40 -38.43
CA GLU A 300 -17.31 6.13 -39.07
C GLU A 300 -16.94 4.94 -38.22
N TYR A 301 -15.76 4.97 -37.59
CA TYR A 301 -15.30 3.89 -36.72
C TYR A 301 -16.25 3.66 -35.54
N TYR A 302 -16.66 4.73 -34.84
CA TYR A 302 -17.55 4.61 -33.69
C TYR A 302 -18.98 4.22 -34.10
N SER A 303 -19.47 4.72 -35.23
CA SER A 303 -20.76 4.34 -35.80
C SER A 303 -20.77 2.86 -36.21
N LYS A 304 -19.78 2.41 -37.00
CA LYS A 304 -19.71 1.04 -37.52
C LYS A 304 -19.43 -0.01 -36.44
N ASN A 305 -18.51 0.27 -35.52
CA ASN A 305 -18.04 -0.75 -34.56
C ASN A 305 -18.83 -0.76 -33.25
N TYR A 306 -19.46 0.36 -32.89
CA TYR A 306 -20.17 0.50 -31.62
C TYR A 306 -21.60 1.03 -31.75
N GLY A 307 -22.05 1.42 -32.95
CA GLY A 307 -23.37 2.01 -33.17
C GLY A 307 -23.55 3.40 -32.56
N ILE A 308 -22.45 4.15 -32.38
CA ILE A 308 -22.45 5.43 -31.66
C ILE A 308 -22.37 6.61 -32.64
N THR A 309 -23.30 7.55 -32.51
CA THR A 309 -23.28 8.83 -33.22
C THR A 309 -22.60 9.90 -32.37
N ILE A 310 -21.52 10.48 -32.87
CA ILE A 310 -20.83 11.62 -32.26
C ILE A 310 -21.62 12.89 -32.56
N LYS A 311 -21.85 13.75 -31.55
CA LYS A 311 -22.67 14.96 -31.71
C LYS A 311 -21.82 16.18 -32.03
N ASP A 312 -20.71 16.36 -31.32
CA ASP A 312 -19.80 17.49 -31.53
C ASP A 312 -18.68 17.06 -32.46
N MET A 313 -18.63 17.64 -33.66
CA MET A 313 -17.65 17.24 -34.67
C MET A 313 -16.36 18.05 -34.63
N ASP A 314 -16.30 19.10 -33.82
CA ASP A 314 -15.15 20.02 -33.75
C ASP A 314 -14.40 19.91 -32.40
N GLN A 315 -14.86 19.02 -31.51
CA GLN A 315 -14.16 18.69 -30.28
C GLN A 315 -12.74 18.15 -30.54
N PRO A 316 -11.76 18.46 -29.66
CA PRO A 316 -10.40 17.92 -29.78
C PRO A 316 -10.36 16.42 -29.42
N LEU A 317 -9.20 15.78 -29.55
CA LEU A 317 -9.03 14.37 -29.17
C LEU A 317 -8.13 14.21 -27.94
N LEU A 318 -8.46 13.24 -27.07
CA LEU A 318 -7.61 12.87 -25.94
C LEU A 318 -6.58 11.84 -26.39
N MET A 319 -5.33 12.01 -25.97
CA MET A 319 -4.24 11.12 -26.33
C MET A 319 -3.79 10.30 -25.12
N HIS A 320 -3.78 8.98 -25.29
CA HIS A 320 -3.16 8.05 -24.36
C HIS A 320 -1.94 7.42 -25.02
N ARG A 321 -0.81 7.40 -24.31
CA ARG A 321 0.42 6.73 -24.72
C ARG A 321 0.58 5.45 -23.89
N PRO A 322 0.34 4.26 -24.48
CA PRO A 322 0.58 3.01 -23.79
C PRO A 322 2.04 2.92 -23.37
N LYS A 323 2.30 2.62 -22.10
CA LYS A 323 3.68 2.33 -21.65
C LYS A 323 4.17 1.07 -22.36
N GLU A 324 5.36 1.14 -22.95
CA GLU A 324 6.05 -0.03 -23.48
C GLU A 324 6.13 -1.11 -22.40
N ARG A 325 5.56 -2.28 -22.68
CA ARG A 325 5.70 -3.45 -21.83
C ARG A 325 6.66 -4.40 -22.51
N SER A 326 7.87 -4.52 -21.97
CA SER A 326 8.73 -5.67 -22.21
C SER A 326 8.05 -6.90 -21.57
N LYS A 327 7.25 -7.63 -22.35
CA LYS A 327 6.90 -9.01 -22.00
C LYS A 327 8.05 -9.92 -22.45
N PRO A 328 8.50 -10.87 -21.63
CA PRO A 328 9.36 -11.95 -22.12
C PRO A 328 8.59 -12.71 -23.20
N GLY A 329 9.15 -12.83 -24.40
CA GLY A 329 8.55 -13.62 -25.49
C GLY A 329 7.75 -12.82 -26.53
N GLY A 330 8.16 -11.58 -26.82
CA GLY A 330 7.92 -10.92 -28.11
C GLY A 330 6.55 -11.17 -28.76
N LYS A 331 5.51 -10.39 -28.40
CA LYS A 331 4.66 -9.71 -29.39
C LYS A 331 3.69 -8.68 -28.81
N GLN A 332 3.39 -7.75 -29.71
CA GLN A 332 2.44 -6.63 -29.66
C GLN A 332 2.78 -5.55 -28.64
N ILE A 333 3.79 -4.78 -29.00
CA ILE A 333 3.86 -3.38 -28.62
C ILE A 333 2.60 -2.73 -29.24
N ILE A 334 1.74 -2.13 -28.42
CA ILE A 334 0.88 -1.06 -28.95
C ILE A 334 1.83 0.13 -29.12
N THR A 335 2.67 0.09 -30.16
CA THR A 335 3.48 1.23 -30.60
C THR A 335 2.51 2.15 -31.33
N GLY A 336 1.79 2.97 -30.58
CA GLY A 336 0.84 3.89 -31.17
C GLY A 336 0.16 4.74 -30.12
N GLU A 337 0.03 6.02 -30.43
CA GLU A 337 -0.81 6.94 -29.66
C GLU A 337 -2.27 6.54 -29.85
N ILE A 338 -2.99 6.33 -28.74
CA ILE A 338 -4.42 6.04 -28.77
C ILE A 338 -5.15 7.37 -28.65
N LEU A 339 -5.90 7.74 -29.69
CA LEU A 339 -6.75 8.91 -29.71
C LEU A 339 -8.19 8.54 -29.34
N LEU A 340 -8.79 9.31 -28.43
CA LEU A 340 -10.12 9.07 -27.88
C LEU A 340 -10.96 10.34 -28.00
N VAL A 341 -12.25 10.18 -28.28
CA VAL A 341 -13.20 11.30 -28.41
C VAL A 341 -13.69 11.71 -27.02
N PRO A 342 -13.51 12.97 -26.57
CA PRO A 342 -13.92 13.45 -25.25
C PRO A 342 -15.37 13.19 -24.88
N GLU A 343 -16.31 13.30 -25.83
CA GLU A 343 -17.74 13.03 -25.65
C GLU A 343 -18.01 11.59 -25.18
N LEU A 344 -17.17 10.63 -25.59
CA LEU A 344 -17.31 9.20 -25.27
C LEU A 344 -16.47 8.77 -24.05
N CYS A 345 -15.74 9.72 -23.47
CA CYS A 345 -14.84 9.50 -22.34
C CYS A 345 -15.45 10.09 -21.07
N PHE A 346 -15.46 9.34 -19.99
CA PHE A 346 -16.01 9.79 -18.71
C PHE A 346 -14.92 9.79 -17.64
N MET A 347 -14.93 10.81 -16.80
CA MET A 347 -13.98 10.89 -15.69
C MET A 347 -14.27 9.79 -14.65
N THR A 348 -13.20 9.24 -14.09
CA THR A 348 -13.31 8.24 -13.02
C THR A 348 -12.91 8.79 -11.66
N GLY A 349 -13.44 8.17 -10.60
CA GLY A 349 -13.10 8.52 -9.23
C GLY A 349 -13.74 9.83 -8.75
N ILE A 350 -13.53 10.08 -7.46
CA ILE A 350 -14.14 11.19 -6.74
C ILE A 350 -13.45 12.52 -7.14
N PRO A 351 -14.20 13.55 -7.59
CA PRO A 351 -13.65 14.89 -7.85
C PRO A 351 -12.91 15.47 -6.65
N GLU A 352 -11.81 16.18 -6.89
CA GLU A 352 -11.02 16.78 -5.80
C GLU A 352 -11.82 17.87 -5.06
N LYS A 353 -12.63 18.66 -5.79
CA LYS A 353 -13.59 19.62 -5.20
C LYS A 353 -14.57 18.92 -4.24
N MET A 354 -15.06 17.74 -4.63
CA MET A 354 -15.97 16.94 -3.80
C MET A 354 -15.25 16.36 -2.59
N ARG A 355 -13.99 15.91 -2.71
CA ARG A 355 -13.20 15.43 -1.55
C ARG A 355 -13.05 16.49 -0.46
N LYS A 356 -13.01 17.77 -0.85
CA LYS A 356 -12.95 18.91 0.07
C LYS A 356 -14.33 19.29 0.64
N ASP A 357 -15.43 18.84 0.03
CA ASP A 357 -16.79 19.03 0.52
C ASP A 357 -17.22 17.87 1.43
N PHE A 358 -17.30 18.16 2.72
CA PHE A 358 -17.68 17.18 3.73
C PHE A 358 -19.10 16.60 3.53
N LYS A 359 -20.05 17.41 3.05
CA LYS A 359 -21.44 16.97 2.88
C LYS A 359 -21.55 16.01 1.71
N ALA A 360 -20.95 16.37 0.57
CA ALA A 360 -20.92 15.52 -0.61
C ALA A 360 -20.17 14.20 -0.35
N MET A 361 -19.03 14.26 0.35
CA MET A 361 -18.33 13.04 0.77
C MET A 361 -19.14 12.19 1.74
N LYS A 362 -19.89 12.77 2.67
CA LYS A 362 -20.77 12.03 3.59
C LYS A 362 -21.84 11.24 2.83
N ASP A 363 -22.51 11.87 1.88
CA ASP A 363 -23.53 11.23 1.03
C ASP A 363 -22.92 10.05 0.25
N LEU A 364 -21.79 10.27 -0.42
CA LEU A 364 -21.10 9.19 -1.14
C LEU A 364 -20.66 8.05 -0.20
N THR A 365 -20.13 8.41 0.97
CA THR A 365 -19.64 7.47 1.99
C THR A 365 -20.73 6.51 2.45
N MET A 366 -21.99 6.95 2.55
CA MET A 366 -23.12 6.07 2.90
C MET A 366 -23.31 4.91 1.92
N HIS A 367 -22.91 5.07 0.65
CA HIS A 367 -23.03 4.03 -0.37
C HIS A 367 -21.76 3.21 -0.59
N ILE A 368 -20.58 3.73 -0.23
CA ILE A 368 -19.29 3.02 -0.41
C ILE A 368 -18.79 2.34 0.87
N ASN A 369 -19.20 2.78 2.07
CA ASN A 369 -18.84 2.15 3.33
C ASN A 369 -19.85 1.05 3.67
N ILE A 370 -19.50 -0.16 3.24
CA ILE A 370 -20.32 -1.36 3.40
C ILE A 370 -20.09 -1.95 4.79
N SER A 371 -21.16 -2.24 5.55
CA SER A 371 -21.08 -2.89 6.86
C SER A 371 -20.58 -4.34 6.75
N SER A 372 -20.18 -4.94 7.87
CA SER A 372 -19.72 -6.35 7.88
C SER A 372 -20.82 -7.32 7.43
N GLU A 373 -22.07 -7.07 7.84
CA GLU A 373 -23.24 -7.83 7.45
C GLU A 373 -23.50 -7.71 5.94
N GLN A 374 -23.56 -6.47 5.43
CA GLN A 374 -23.79 -6.21 4.01
C GLN A 374 -22.68 -6.82 3.14
N HIS A 375 -21.42 -6.71 3.58
CA HIS A 375 -20.27 -7.24 2.85
C HIS A 375 -20.33 -8.76 2.74
N THR A 376 -20.64 -9.45 3.84
CA THR A 376 -20.78 -10.92 3.86
C THR A 376 -21.99 -11.38 3.04
N GLN A 377 -23.09 -10.61 3.03
CA GLN A 377 -24.26 -10.88 2.19
C GLN A 377 -23.94 -10.74 0.70
N SER A 378 -23.22 -9.70 0.29
CA SER A 378 -22.77 -9.52 -1.10
C SER A 378 -21.87 -10.67 -1.55
N ILE A 379 -20.98 -11.16 -0.68
CA ILE A 379 -20.15 -12.35 -0.99
C ILE A 379 -21.02 -13.59 -1.14
N LYS A 380 -21.97 -13.84 -0.22
CA LYS A 380 -22.90 -14.97 -0.33
C LYS A 380 -23.70 -14.93 -1.64
N GLN A 381 -24.14 -13.75 -2.06
CA GLN A 381 -24.85 -13.57 -3.33
C GLN A 381 -23.94 -13.89 -4.54
N LEU A 382 -22.68 -13.44 -4.52
CA LEU A 382 -21.72 -13.77 -5.58
C LEU A 382 -21.52 -15.29 -5.68
N LEU A 383 -21.32 -15.97 -4.55
CA LEU A 383 -21.14 -17.43 -4.52
C LEU A 383 -22.37 -18.16 -5.05
N LYS A 384 -23.57 -17.69 -4.67
CA LYS A 384 -24.84 -18.21 -5.21
C LYS A 384 -24.88 -18.08 -6.73
N ASN A 385 -24.59 -16.89 -7.27
CA ASN A 385 -24.59 -16.62 -8.71
C ASN A 385 -23.60 -17.52 -9.49
N ILE A 386 -22.41 -17.78 -8.91
CA ILE A 386 -21.45 -18.72 -9.48
C ILE A 386 -22.00 -20.15 -9.44
N SER A 387 -22.52 -20.60 -8.30
CA SER A 387 -23.01 -21.98 -8.16
C SER A 387 -24.26 -22.27 -9.02
N SER A 388 -25.11 -21.28 -9.26
CA SER A 388 -26.36 -21.45 -10.01
C SER A 388 -26.18 -21.39 -11.52
N ASN A 389 -25.04 -20.90 -12.03
CA ASN A 389 -24.78 -20.81 -13.46
C ASN A 389 -23.99 -22.05 -13.96
N PRO A 390 -24.61 -22.93 -14.77
CA PRO A 390 -23.98 -24.19 -15.20
C PRO A 390 -22.69 -24.01 -15.99
N GLU A 391 -22.59 -22.97 -16.83
CA GLU A 391 -21.38 -22.69 -17.61
C GLU A 391 -20.20 -22.33 -16.72
N SER A 392 -20.46 -21.57 -15.66
CA SER A 392 -19.42 -21.15 -14.72
C SER A 392 -18.91 -22.33 -13.88
N VAL A 393 -19.80 -23.23 -13.44
CA VAL A 393 -19.44 -24.48 -12.76
C VAL A 393 -18.67 -25.41 -13.69
N LYS A 394 -19.06 -25.49 -14.96
CA LYS A 394 -18.34 -26.25 -15.99
C LYS A 394 -16.93 -25.71 -16.21
N GLU A 395 -16.74 -24.39 -16.26
CA GLU A 395 -15.41 -23.78 -16.46
C GLU A 395 -14.47 -24.02 -15.25
N LEU A 396 -14.99 -24.08 -14.03
CA LEU A 396 -14.23 -24.42 -12.82
C LEU A 396 -13.88 -25.91 -12.74
N SER A 397 -14.88 -26.78 -12.93
CA SER A 397 -14.72 -28.24 -12.83
C SER A 397 -13.78 -28.81 -13.89
N ARG A 398 -13.69 -28.18 -15.06
CA ARG A 398 -12.68 -28.44 -16.11
C ARG A 398 -11.23 -28.40 -15.60
N TRP A 399 -10.96 -27.58 -14.60
CA TRP A 399 -9.65 -27.48 -13.94
C TRP A 399 -9.60 -28.24 -12.60
N GLY A 400 -10.63 -29.03 -12.30
CA GLY A 400 -10.78 -29.72 -11.01
C GLY A 400 -11.08 -28.78 -9.84
N LEU A 401 -11.46 -27.52 -10.08
CA LEU A 401 -11.70 -26.55 -9.02
C LEU A 401 -13.15 -26.59 -8.53
N GLU A 402 -13.33 -26.61 -7.23
CA GLU A 402 -14.62 -26.45 -6.56
C GLU A 402 -14.52 -25.34 -5.52
N ILE A 403 -15.36 -24.32 -5.65
CA ILE A 403 -15.41 -23.17 -4.75
C ILE A 403 -16.45 -23.48 -3.65
N GLY A 404 -16.07 -23.30 -2.38
CA GLY A 404 -16.98 -23.46 -1.25
C GLY A 404 -18.18 -22.50 -1.29
N SER A 405 -19.28 -22.89 -0.65
CA SER A 405 -20.53 -22.12 -0.63
C SER A 405 -20.58 -21.04 0.47
N GLN A 406 -19.60 -21.01 1.37
CA GLN A 406 -19.56 -20.09 2.50
C GLN A 406 -18.16 -19.52 2.71
N ILE A 407 -18.12 -18.37 3.36
CA ILE A 407 -16.88 -17.79 3.86
C ILE A 407 -16.29 -18.65 4.97
N VAL A 408 -14.97 -18.66 5.08
CA VAL A 408 -14.26 -19.45 6.08
C VAL A 408 -14.51 -18.87 7.48
N LYS A 409 -14.79 -19.76 8.43
CA LYS A 409 -14.84 -19.47 9.87
C LYS A 409 -13.66 -20.15 10.52
N ILE A 410 -12.86 -19.39 11.26
CA ILE A 410 -11.61 -19.85 11.87
C ILE A 410 -11.52 -19.35 13.30
N LYS A 411 -10.73 -20.03 14.12
CA LYS A 411 -10.43 -19.59 15.47
C LYS A 411 -9.47 -18.41 15.40
N GLY A 412 -9.81 -17.32 16.05
CA GLY A 412 -8.92 -16.19 16.31
C GLY A 412 -8.72 -16.02 17.81
N ARG A 413 -7.93 -15.01 18.20
CA ARG A 413 -7.74 -14.63 19.61
C ARG A 413 -7.89 -13.13 19.77
N THR A 414 -8.43 -12.69 20.89
CA THR A 414 -8.34 -11.28 21.30
C THR A 414 -7.22 -11.16 22.33
N LEU A 415 -6.21 -10.36 22.02
CA LEU A 415 -5.12 -10.07 22.94
C LEU A 415 -5.65 -9.38 24.22
N PRO A 416 -4.99 -9.57 25.37
CA PRO A 416 -5.34 -8.86 26.60
C PRO A 416 -5.30 -7.35 26.40
N VAL A 417 -6.18 -6.63 27.10
CA VAL A 417 -6.15 -5.17 27.17
C VAL A 417 -4.85 -4.68 27.80
N GLU A 418 -4.37 -3.53 27.33
CA GLU A 418 -3.14 -2.95 27.81
C GLU A 418 -3.42 -1.88 28.87
N THR A 419 -2.47 -1.71 29.80
CA THR A 419 -2.51 -0.66 30.81
C THR A 419 -1.80 0.57 30.26
N ILE A 420 -2.51 1.71 30.25
CA ILE A 420 -1.93 3.02 29.93
C ILE A 420 -1.36 3.62 31.21
N CYS A 421 -0.13 4.12 31.13
CA CYS A 421 0.56 4.75 32.24
C CYS A 421 0.76 6.25 31.95
N LEU A 422 0.36 7.07 32.91
CA LEU A 422 0.61 8.51 32.99
C LEU A 422 1.67 8.78 34.08
N GLN A 423 1.81 10.04 34.51
CA GLN A 423 2.83 10.40 35.51
C GLN A 423 2.62 9.68 36.85
N SER A 424 1.40 9.71 37.37
CA SER A 424 1.03 9.17 38.68
C SER A 424 -0.07 8.11 38.63
N THR A 425 -0.84 8.06 37.54
CA THR A 425 -1.99 7.16 37.38
C THR A 425 -1.75 6.12 36.29
N SER A 426 -2.41 4.97 36.44
CA SER A 426 -2.47 3.95 35.40
C SER A 426 -3.87 3.37 35.34
N PHE A 427 -4.34 3.04 34.14
CA PHE A 427 -5.69 2.54 33.92
C PHE A 427 -5.75 1.56 32.74
N PHE A 428 -6.76 0.69 32.75
CA PHE A 428 -7.03 -0.23 31.64
C PHE A 428 -7.81 0.48 30.54
N THR A 429 -7.50 0.16 29.28
CA THR A 429 -8.28 0.66 28.14
C THR A 429 -9.71 0.09 28.16
N GLY A 430 -10.71 0.91 27.85
CA GLY A 430 -12.08 0.45 27.62
C GLY A 430 -12.22 -0.47 26.40
N ALA A 431 -13.40 -1.03 26.17
CA ALA A 431 -13.68 -1.95 25.06
C ALA A 431 -13.48 -1.32 23.67
N ASP A 432 -13.64 0.00 23.56
CA ASP A 432 -13.39 0.77 22.34
C ASP A 432 -11.91 1.17 22.16
N ALA A 433 -11.05 0.77 23.11
CA ALA A 433 -9.62 1.08 23.15
C ALA A 433 -9.32 2.58 22.99
N SER A 434 -10.14 3.42 23.63
CA SER A 434 -10.00 4.89 23.68
C SER A 434 -9.84 5.37 25.11
N TRP A 435 -9.05 6.41 25.31
CA TRP A 435 -8.75 7.00 26.63
C TRP A 435 -8.72 8.53 26.61
N SER A 436 -9.56 9.13 25.75
CA SER A 436 -9.63 10.58 25.55
C SER A 436 -10.00 11.38 26.81
N ARG A 437 -10.66 10.75 27.80
CA ARG A 437 -11.14 11.43 29.01
C ARG A 437 -10.06 11.45 30.10
N GLU A 438 -9.29 10.38 30.17
CA GLU A 438 -8.27 10.12 31.18
C GLU A 438 -7.06 11.03 30.96
N ILE A 439 -6.56 11.12 29.72
CA ILE A 439 -5.41 11.97 29.33
C ILE A 439 -5.63 13.48 29.45
N VAL A 440 -6.84 13.93 29.75
CA VAL A 440 -7.14 15.36 29.99
C VAL A 440 -7.50 15.67 31.43
N ARG A 441 -7.53 14.66 32.30
CA ARG A 441 -7.82 14.77 33.74
C ARG A 441 -6.57 14.64 34.59
N ASP A 442 -5.64 13.82 34.14
CA ASP A 442 -4.38 13.54 34.83
C ASP A 442 -3.19 14.09 34.04
N ALA A 443 -2.10 14.35 34.77
CA ALA A 443 -0.89 14.91 34.20
C ALA A 443 -0.18 13.93 33.26
N SER A 444 0.33 14.46 32.15
CA SER A 444 1.23 13.75 31.23
C SER A 444 2.49 13.29 31.96
N ILE A 445 3.13 12.19 31.53
CA ILE A 445 4.39 11.66 32.11
C ILE A 445 5.43 12.76 32.31
N SER A 446 5.59 13.60 31.28
CA SER A 446 6.46 14.77 31.32
C SER A 446 5.82 15.90 30.52
N SER A 447 5.86 17.10 31.07
CA SER A 447 5.33 18.31 30.43
C SER A 447 6.41 19.38 30.37
N VAL A 448 6.58 19.99 29.19
CA VAL A 448 7.52 21.10 29.00
C VAL A 448 6.79 22.41 29.29
N PRO A 449 7.23 23.23 30.26
CA PRO A 449 6.67 24.56 30.49
C PRO A 449 6.80 25.44 29.26
N LEU A 450 5.69 26.05 28.84
CA LEU A 450 5.64 26.95 27.69
C LEU A 450 5.68 28.40 28.19
N ASN A 451 6.90 28.90 28.35
CA ASN A 451 7.22 30.22 28.91
C ASN A 451 7.26 31.32 27.84
N ILE A 452 7.88 31.05 26.68
CA ILE A 452 8.07 32.04 25.60
C ILE A 452 7.49 31.46 24.31
N TRP A 453 6.32 31.95 23.94
CA TRP A 453 5.61 31.53 22.73
C TRP A 453 4.79 32.67 22.14
N ALA A 454 4.55 32.61 20.84
CA ALA A 454 3.80 33.63 20.12
C ALA A 454 2.59 33.05 19.38
N ILE A 455 1.52 33.83 19.31
CA ILE A 455 0.33 33.53 18.52
C ILE A 455 0.13 34.59 17.43
N PHE A 456 0.08 34.13 16.18
CA PHE A 456 -0.08 34.95 14.99
C PHE A 456 -1.49 34.76 14.44
N TYR A 457 -2.23 35.86 14.26
CA TYR A 457 -3.61 35.82 13.77
C TYR A 457 -3.94 37.08 12.96
N PRO A 458 -4.77 36.99 11.91
CA PRO A 458 -5.30 38.18 11.23
C PRO A 458 -6.20 38.98 12.16
N ARG A 459 -6.27 40.31 11.99
CA ARG A 459 -7.14 41.20 12.78
C ARG A 459 -8.58 40.70 12.97
N ARG A 460 -9.18 40.11 11.93
CA ARG A 460 -10.53 39.52 11.98
C ARG A 460 -10.68 38.27 12.86
N CYS A 461 -9.59 37.75 13.41
CA CYS A 461 -9.55 36.53 14.23
C CYS A 461 -9.17 36.81 15.69
N VAL A 462 -9.19 38.07 16.14
CA VAL A 462 -8.77 38.48 17.48
C VAL A 462 -9.57 37.76 18.58
N GLU A 463 -10.90 37.76 18.46
CA GLU A 463 -11.79 37.12 19.45
C GLU A 463 -11.50 35.62 19.57
N GLN A 464 -11.32 34.92 18.44
CA GLN A 464 -11.04 33.48 18.46
C GLN A 464 -9.64 33.18 19.02
N ALA A 465 -8.67 34.07 18.82
CA ALA A 465 -7.34 33.93 19.41
C ALA A 465 -7.40 34.09 20.94
N GLU A 466 -8.08 35.12 21.43
CA GLU A 466 -8.24 35.38 22.86
C GLU A 466 -9.04 34.27 23.55
N GLU A 467 -10.13 33.81 22.95
CA GLU A 467 -10.95 32.72 23.48
C GLU A 467 -10.16 31.40 23.54
N LEU A 468 -9.35 31.12 22.51
CA LEU A 468 -8.46 29.96 22.50
C LEU A 468 -7.43 30.03 23.63
N VAL A 469 -6.73 31.15 23.79
CA VAL A 469 -5.71 31.32 24.85
C VAL A 469 -6.34 31.21 26.23
N SER A 470 -7.49 31.86 26.44
CA SER A 470 -8.27 31.77 27.69
C SER A 470 -8.68 30.32 27.98
N THR A 471 -9.16 29.60 26.97
CA THR A 471 -9.55 28.20 27.12
C THR A 471 -8.35 27.30 27.40
N MET A 472 -7.23 27.49 26.71
CA MET A 472 -5.99 26.74 26.94
C MET A 472 -5.51 26.92 28.38
N ASN A 473 -5.48 28.14 28.92
CA ASN A 473 -5.13 28.40 30.32
C ASN A 473 -6.03 27.64 31.30
N LYS A 474 -7.35 27.57 31.03
CA LYS A 474 -8.31 26.84 31.88
C LYS A 474 -8.10 25.32 31.86
N VAL A 475 -7.60 24.75 30.77
CA VAL A 475 -7.46 23.28 30.62
C VAL A 475 -6.03 22.76 30.80
N ALA A 476 -5.03 23.63 30.90
CA ALA A 476 -3.63 23.22 30.95
C ALA A 476 -3.22 22.56 32.28
N GLY A 477 -3.78 23.05 33.40
CA GLY A 477 -3.47 22.56 34.75
C GLY A 477 -3.64 21.05 34.91
N PRO A 478 -4.83 20.47 34.63
CA PRO A 478 -5.04 19.03 34.72
C PRO A 478 -4.12 18.18 33.83
N ILE A 479 -3.70 18.71 32.68
CA ILE A 479 -2.79 18.02 31.74
C ILE A 479 -1.33 18.09 32.24
N GLY A 480 -1.05 18.96 33.22
CA GLY A 480 0.29 19.22 33.76
C GLY A 480 1.11 20.20 32.92
N VAL A 481 0.49 20.94 31.99
CA VAL A 481 1.19 21.91 31.15
C VAL A 481 1.12 23.28 31.81
N GLN A 482 2.27 23.90 32.04
CA GLN A 482 2.36 25.29 32.50
C GLN A 482 2.42 26.22 31.28
N LEU A 483 1.49 27.18 31.21
CA LEU A 483 1.38 28.14 30.11
C LEU A 483 1.61 29.56 30.63
N ALA A 484 2.65 30.23 30.13
CA ALA A 484 2.78 31.67 30.26
C ALA A 484 1.89 32.41 29.25
N ARG A 485 1.69 33.70 29.46
CA ARG A 485 0.94 34.55 28.53
C ARG A 485 1.67 34.61 27.17
N PRO A 486 1.00 34.32 26.04
CA PRO A 486 1.64 34.39 24.73
C PRO A 486 1.93 35.83 24.32
N ILE A 487 2.91 35.98 23.45
CA ILE A 487 3.10 37.19 22.63
C ILE A 487 2.04 37.16 21.52
N CYS A 488 1.07 38.07 21.61
CA CYS A 488 0.01 38.20 20.60
C CYS A 488 0.48 39.10 19.45
N VAL A 489 0.56 38.55 18.23
CA VAL A 489 0.97 39.28 17.03
C VAL A 489 -0.21 39.37 16.07
N GLU A 490 -0.85 40.53 16.06
CA GLU A 490 -1.93 40.85 15.11
C GLU A 490 -1.35 41.12 13.72
N LEU A 491 -1.89 40.43 12.71
CA LEU A 491 -1.52 40.60 11.31
C LEU A 491 -2.52 41.49 10.59
N LYS A 492 -1.98 42.45 9.82
CA LYS A 492 -2.77 43.39 8.99
C LYS A 492 -3.66 42.70 7.95
N ASP A 493 -3.24 41.54 7.44
CA ASP A 493 -3.95 40.74 6.45
C ASP A 493 -3.53 39.27 6.57
N ASP A 494 -4.15 38.40 5.79
CA ASP A 494 -3.87 36.97 5.80
C ASP A 494 -2.91 36.52 4.68
N ARG A 495 -2.17 37.43 4.04
CA ARG A 495 -1.23 37.09 2.95
C ARG A 495 -0.02 36.31 3.47
N THR A 496 0.51 35.40 2.66
CA THR A 496 1.66 34.56 3.04
C THR A 496 2.87 35.37 3.46
N GLN A 497 3.22 36.39 2.70
CA GLN A 497 4.36 37.26 2.99
C GLN A 497 4.21 37.96 4.35
N THR A 498 2.99 38.36 4.72
CA THR A 498 2.69 39.00 6.01
C THR A 498 2.97 38.05 7.17
N TYR A 499 2.51 36.79 7.10
CA TYR A 499 2.84 35.79 8.13
C TYR A 499 4.35 35.57 8.22
N ILE A 500 5.00 35.27 7.10
CA ILE A 500 6.42 34.91 7.07
C ILE A 500 7.29 36.05 7.59
N LYS A 501 7.01 37.30 7.19
CA LYS A 501 7.75 38.48 7.66
C LYS A 501 7.61 38.68 9.16
N ASN A 502 6.39 38.61 9.70
CA ASN A 502 6.15 38.83 11.12
C ASN A 502 6.70 37.69 11.98
N ILE A 503 6.54 36.43 11.55
CA ILE A 503 7.13 35.28 12.23
C ILE A 503 8.65 35.43 12.26
N HIS A 504 9.29 35.72 11.13
CA HIS A 504 10.73 35.91 11.07
C HIS A 504 11.18 37.06 11.99
N SER A 505 10.51 38.22 11.92
CA SER A 505 10.83 39.36 12.78
C SER A 505 10.77 39.00 14.26
N GLN A 506 9.73 38.26 14.67
CA GLN A 506 9.55 37.85 16.07
C GLN A 506 10.62 36.84 16.51
N LEU A 507 10.99 35.89 15.65
CA LEU A 507 12.07 34.93 15.93
C LEU A 507 13.45 35.60 15.98
N THR A 508 13.64 36.71 15.26
CA THR A 508 14.87 37.52 15.33
C THR A 508 14.91 38.36 16.62
N SER A 509 13.77 38.93 17.06
CA SER A 509 13.73 39.75 18.26
C SER A 509 13.73 38.93 19.55
N GLU A 510 13.17 37.72 19.53
CA GLU A 510 13.11 36.82 20.68
C GLU A 510 13.79 35.48 20.36
N PRO A 511 15.11 35.35 20.60
CA PRO A 511 15.87 34.16 20.24
C PRO A 511 15.51 32.92 21.08
N ASN A 512 14.89 33.11 22.26
CA ASN A 512 14.51 32.01 23.16
C ASN A 512 13.09 31.49 22.91
N MET A 513 12.46 31.86 21.79
CA MET A 513 11.13 31.40 21.43
C MET A 513 11.05 29.87 21.40
N GLN A 514 10.08 29.28 22.11
CA GLN A 514 9.90 27.82 22.21
C GLN A 514 8.94 27.27 21.15
N LEU A 515 7.90 28.03 20.80
CA LEU A 515 6.84 27.62 19.89
C LEU A 515 6.19 28.85 19.24
N ILE A 516 5.75 28.68 17.99
CA ILE A 516 4.77 29.60 17.38
C ILE A 516 3.44 28.91 17.08
N VAL A 517 2.35 29.64 17.26
CA VAL A 517 0.99 29.25 16.90
C VAL A 517 0.48 30.18 15.79
N CYS A 518 -0.04 29.63 14.70
CA CYS A 518 -0.58 30.40 13.57
C CYS A 518 -2.05 30.06 13.33
N ILE A 519 -2.94 31.03 13.50
CA ILE A 519 -4.36 30.91 13.18
C ILE A 519 -4.56 31.24 11.71
N MET A 520 -5.03 30.28 10.92
CA MET A 520 -5.20 30.39 9.48
C MET A 520 -6.69 30.44 9.10
N VAL A 521 -7.02 31.26 8.11
CA VAL A 521 -8.38 31.34 7.57
C VAL A 521 -8.48 30.57 6.26
N GLY A 522 -9.41 29.62 6.21
CA GLY A 522 -9.61 28.76 5.05
C GLY A 522 -8.56 27.63 4.94
N ASN A 523 -8.63 26.88 3.84
CA ASN A 523 -7.71 25.76 3.57
C ASN A 523 -6.57 26.25 2.67
N ARG A 524 -5.53 26.80 3.30
CA ARG A 524 -4.39 27.43 2.63
C ARG A 524 -3.12 26.60 2.75
N ASP A 525 -3.03 25.55 1.92
CA ASP A 525 -1.87 24.65 1.88
C ASP A 525 -0.58 25.40 1.51
N ASP A 526 -0.68 26.46 0.71
CA ASP A 526 0.41 27.36 0.34
C ASP A 526 1.00 28.10 1.56
N LEU A 527 0.14 28.68 2.40
CA LEU A 527 0.54 29.34 3.64
C LEU A 527 1.10 28.34 4.65
N TYR A 528 0.44 27.18 4.79
CA TYR A 528 0.92 26.11 5.67
C TYR A 528 2.32 25.64 5.26
N SER A 529 2.54 25.40 3.97
CA SER A 529 3.85 25.03 3.42
C SER A 529 4.90 26.11 3.71
N ALA A 530 4.57 27.39 3.49
CA ALA A 530 5.51 28.49 3.74
C ALA A 530 5.90 28.58 5.23
N ILE A 531 4.93 28.52 6.15
CA ILE A 531 5.19 28.55 7.60
C ILE A 531 6.07 27.36 8.00
N LYS A 532 5.74 26.15 7.53
CA LYS A 532 6.51 24.95 7.85
C LYS A 532 7.92 24.98 7.28
N LYS A 533 8.13 25.49 6.07
CA LYS A 533 9.49 25.69 5.52
C LYS A 533 10.30 26.67 6.36
N LEU A 534 9.70 27.78 6.79
CA LEU A 534 10.37 28.72 7.67
C LEU A 534 10.78 28.03 8.99
N CYS A 535 9.84 27.37 9.67
CA CYS A 535 10.06 26.85 11.02
C CYS A 535 10.82 25.52 11.09
N CYS A 536 10.77 24.69 10.03
CA CYS A 536 11.40 23.38 10.03
C CYS A 536 12.76 23.36 9.33
N VAL A 537 13.06 24.35 8.49
CA VAL A 537 14.27 24.37 7.65
C VAL A 537 15.14 25.59 7.94
N LYS A 538 14.56 26.80 7.92
CA LYS A 538 15.34 28.04 8.05
C LYS A 538 15.60 28.44 9.51
N SER A 539 14.57 28.36 10.34
CA SER A 539 14.59 28.77 11.74
C SER A 539 13.99 27.63 12.57
N PRO A 540 14.82 26.69 13.06
CA PRO A 540 14.36 25.40 13.60
C PRO A 540 13.57 25.55 14.91
N ILE A 541 12.27 25.78 14.79
CA ILE A 541 11.35 25.95 15.90
C ILE A 541 10.07 25.13 15.69
N PRO A 542 9.55 24.45 16.73
CA PRO A 542 8.24 23.83 16.65
C PRO A 542 7.13 24.84 16.33
N SER A 543 6.16 24.42 15.52
CA SER A 543 5.03 25.27 15.11
C SER A 543 3.69 24.54 15.11
N GLN A 544 2.64 25.26 15.49
CA GLN A 544 1.26 24.79 15.51
C GLN A 544 0.38 25.63 14.57
N ALA A 545 -0.17 25.02 13.54
CA ALA A 545 -1.14 25.66 12.66
C ALA A 545 -2.56 25.29 13.09
N ILE A 546 -3.46 26.27 13.15
CA ILE A 546 -4.86 26.09 13.57
C ILE A 546 -5.76 26.72 12.51
N ASN A 547 -6.70 25.96 11.96
CA ASN A 547 -7.74 26.54 11.11
C ASN A 547 -8.76 27.24 12.01
N VAL A 548 -9.10 28.50 11.71
CA VAL A 548 -10.08 29.28 12.48
C VAL A 548 -11.40 28.53 12.65
N ARG A 549 -11.85 27.79 11.61
CA ARG A 549 -13.09 27.00 11.66
C ARG A 549 -13.10 25.94 12.77
N THR A 550 -11.93 25.47 13.18
CA THR A 550 -11.78 24.46 14.23
C THR A 550 -12.00 25.05 15.62
N ILE A 551 -11.72 26.34 15.81
CA ILE A 551 -11.85 27.06 17.08
C ILE A 551 -13.08 27.98 17.14
N SER A 552 -13.74 28.26 16.02
CA SER A 552 -14.98 29.07 15.99
C SER A 552 -16.21 28.38 16.62
N GLN A 553 -16.15 27.08 16.93
CA GLN A 553 -17.28 26.35 17.52
C GLN A 553 -17.13 26.29 19.04
N GLN A 554 -17.74 27.23 19.76
CA GLN A 554 -17.65 27.36 21.23
C GLN A 554 -17.88 26.04 21.98
N GLN A 555 -18.91 25.28 21.59
CA GLN A 555 -19.26 23.99 22.20
C GLN A 555 -18.14 22.92 22.12
N LYS A 556 -17.25 23.03 21.12
CA LYS A 556 -16.14 22.09 20.91
C LYS A 556 -14.79 22.65 21.35
N LEU A 557 -14.69 23.96 21.58
CA LEU A 557 -13.43 24.67 21.80
C LEU A 557 -12.62 24.06 22.94
N LYS A 558 -13.25 23.71 24.07
CA LYS A 558 -12.59 23.03 25.20
C LYS A 558 -11.86 21.75 24.77
N SER A 559 -12.56 20.86 24.06
CA SER A 559 -11.98 19.58 23.60
C SER A 559 -10.89 19.76 22.53
N VAL A 560 -11.00 20.82 21.72
CA VAL A 560 -10.02 21.20 20.71
C VAL A 560 -8.75 21.74 21.38
N ALA A 561 -8.90 22.65 22.34
CA ALA A 561 -7.80 23.25 23.10
C ALA A 561 -7.01 22.17 23.87
N GLN A 562 -7.68 21.21 24.51
CA GLN A 562 -7.01 20.08 25.16
C GLN A 562 -6.14 19.27 24.19
N LYS A 563 -6.65 18.95 22.99
CA LYS A 563 -5.88 18.22 21.97
C LYS A 563 -4.72 19.02 21.42
N ILE A 564 -4.91 20.33 21.23
CA ILE A 564 -3.84 21.24 20.80
C ILE A 564 -2.74 21.29 21.85
N LEU A 565 -3.07 21.36 23.15
CA LEU A 565 -2.08 21.36 24.22
C LEU A 565 -1.26 20.07 24.29
N LEU A 566 -1.91 18.92 24.18
CA LEU A 566 -1.22 17.62 24.12
C LEU A 566 -0.26 17.54 22.93
N GLN A 567 -0.70 18.04 21.76
CA GLN A 567 0.13 18.12 20.57
C GLN A 567 1.31 19.10 20.75
N ILE A 568 1.08 20.26 21.37
CA ILE A 568 2.13 21.23 21.69
C ILE A 568 3.16 20.61 22.63
N ASN A 569 2.72 19.96 23.71
CA ASN A 569 3.62 19.30 24.66
C ASN A 569 4.51 18.27 23.95
N SER A 570 3.90 17.43 23.10
CA SER A 570 4.63 16.44 22.27
C SER A 570 5.67 17.08 21.35
N LYS A 571 5.35 18.25 20.77
CA LYS A 571 6.24 19.00 19.86
C LYS A 571 7.43 19.65 20.57
N LEU A 572 7.28 19.94 21.86
CA LEU A 572 8.35 20.50 22.68
C LEU A 572 9.28 19.43 23.25
N GLY A 573 8.88 18.15 23.19
CA GLY A 573 9.62 17.02 23.74
C GLY A 573 9.00 16.42 25.00
N GLY A 574 7.81 16.88 25.41
CA GLY A 574 7.06 16.28 26.52
C GLY A 574 6.55 14.88 26.18
N GLU A 575 6.29 14.10 27.23
CA GLU A 575 5.91 12.70 27.16
C GLU A 575 4.48 12.55 27.67
N LEU A 576 3.54 12.12 26.82
CA LEU A 576 2.13 12.11 27.21
C LEU A 576 1.77 10.87 28.04
N TRP A 577 1.88 9.69 27.44
CA TRP A 577 1.56 8.41 28.07
C TRP A 577 2.42 7.30 27.49
N THR A 578 2.50 6.18 28.22
CA THR A 578 3.19 4.97 27.79
C THR A 578 2.38 3.70 28.09
N VAL A 579 2.91 2.55 27.66
CA VAL A 579 2.45 1.21 28.00
C VAL A 579 3.64 0.40 28.50
N SER A 580 3.41 -0.50 29.47
CA SER A 580 4.49 -1.32 30.02
C SER A 580 5.04 -2.31 28.99
N VAL A 581 6.34 -2.21 28.67
CA VAL A 581 7.06 -3.15 27.80
C VAL A 581 8.19 -3.78 28.61
N PRO A 582 8.11 -5.08 28.95
CA PRO A 582 9.09 -5.75 29.83
C PRO A 582 10.36 -6.18 29.06
N LEU A 583 10.88 -5.32 28.17
CA LEU A 583 12.12 -5.56 27.42
C LEU A 583 13.13 -4.46 27.74
N LYS A 584 14.24 -4.83 28.39
CA LYS A 584 15.34 -3.92 28.70
C LYS A 584 16.19 -3.61 27.46
N HIS A 585 16.74 -2.39 27.43
CA HIS A 585 17.61 -1.87 26.37
C HIS A 585 17.03 -2.06 24.95
N LEU A 586 15.72 -1.80 24.82
CA LEU A 586 14.98 -1.91 23.57
C LEU A 586 14.97 -0.59 22.82
N MET A 587 15.32 -0.62 21.54
CA MET A 587 15.03 0.43 20.56
C MET A 587 13.98 -0.07 19.58
N VAL A 588 12.90 0.68 19.38
CA VAL A 588 11.87 0.42 18.38
C VAL A 588 11.93 1.47 17.28
N ILE A 589 11.96 1.02 16.04
CA ILE A 589 12.17 1.83 14.85
C ILE A 589 10.98 1.70 13.91
N GLY A 590 10.55 2.80 13.31
CA GLY A 590 9.57 2.85 12.24
C GLY A 590 10.16 3.47 10.99
N VAL A 591 9.92 2.83 9.86
CA VAL A 591 10.39 3.30 8.55
C VAL A 591 9.22 3.28 7.57
N ASP A 592 8.95 4.41 6.93
CA ASP A 592 7.93 4.53 5.87
C ASP A 592 8.47 5.37 4.71
N VAL A 593 7.94 5.12 3.51
CA VAL A 593 8.36 5.82 2.29
C VAL A 593 7.16 6.48 1.64
N HIS A 594 7.24 7.80 1.51
CA HIS A 594 6.26 8.62 0.83
C HIS A 594 6.71 8.90 -0.61
N HIS A 595 5.79 8.76 -1.57
CA HIS A 595 6.02 9.15 -2.96
C HIS A 595 5.14 10.36 -3.27
N ASP A 596 5.76 11.48 -3.62
CA ASP A 596 5.03 12.66 -4.09
C ASP A 596 4.57 12.42 -5.55
N THR A 597 3.27 12.51 -5.79
CA THR A 597 2.68 12.32 -7.12
C THR A 597 2.78 13.58 -8.00
N SER A 598 3.01 14.75 -7.40
CA SER A 598 3.05 16.05 -8.09
C SER A 598 4.41 16.32 -8.72
N LYS A 599 5.49 15.88 -8.08
CA LYS A 599 6.85 15.94 -8.61
C LYS A 599 7.24 14.59 -9.18
N LYS A 600 7.44 14.55 -10.49
CA LYS A 600 8.07 13.45 -11.21
C LYS A 600 9.37 13.06 -10.47
N HIS A 601 9.37 11.90 -9.81
CA HIS A 601 10.56 11.09 -9.50
C HIS A 601 11.34 11.33 -8.19
N GLN A 602 10.75 11.82 -7.09
CA GLN A 602 11.46 11.81 -5.79
C GLN A 602 10.65 11.12 -4.68
N SER A 603 11.29 10.18 -3.97
CA SER A 603 10.70 9.47 -2.84
C SER A 603 11.33 10.00 -1.54
N VAL A 604 10.54 10.02 -0.47
CA VAL A 604 10.99 10.53 0.84
C VAL A 604 10.85 9.42 1.87
N MET A 605 11.96 8.97 2.44
CA MET A 605 11.96 8.03 3.55
C MET A 605 11.88 8.81 4.87
N GLY A 606 10.90 8.47 5.69
CA GLY A 606 10.85 8.87 7.10
C GLY A 606 11.37 7.75 7.98
N PHE A 607 12.22 8.10 8.94
CA PHE A 607 12.82 7.19 9.91
C PHE A 607 12.59 7.73 11.31
N VAL A 608 12.05 6.92 12.22
CA VAL A 608 11.78 7.31 13.61
C VAL A 608 12.20 6.18 14.55
N ALA A 609 13.00 6.48 15.58
CA ALA A 609 13.52 5.52 16.55
C ALA A 609 13.25 5.96 17.99
N SER A 610 12.87 5.04 18.87
CA SER A 610 12.71 5.33 20.30
C SER A 610 14.08 5.48 20.99
N LEU A 611 14.17 6.38 21.97
CA LEU A 611 15.42 6.70 22.66
C LEU A 611 15.50 6.23 24.11
N ASN A 612 14.38 5.92 24.77
CA ASN A 612 14.37 5.56 26.19
C ASN A 612 13.59 4.26 26.45
N SER A 613 13.76 3.68 27.64
CA SER A 613 13.11 2.43 28.05
C SER A 613 11.58 2.49 28.07
N SER A 614 11.02 3.68 28.31
CA SER A 614 9.57 3.93 28.31
C SER A 614 9.00 4.11 26.89
N LEU A 615 9.85 4.09 25.85
CA LEU A 615 9.45 4.22 24.43
C LEU A 615 8.61 5.48 24.16
N THR A 616 8.99 6.57 24.79
CA THR A 616 8.28 7.86 24.80
C THR A 616 9.12 8.97 24.15
N CYS A 617 10.45 8.91 24.25
CA CYS A 617 11.34 9.82 23.53
C CYS A 617 11.64 9.29 22.13
N TRP A 618 11.61 10.15 21.11
CA TRP A 618 11.75 9.74 19.70
C TRP A 618 12.82 10.57 18.98
N TYR A 619 13.69 9.89 18.24
CA TYR A 619 14.60 10.47 17.27
C TYR A 619 14.04 10.30 15.86
N SER A 620 14.18 11.32 15.02
CA SER A 620 13.58 11.36 13.69
C SER A 620 14.53 11.91 12.63
N ARG A 621 14.54 11.25 11.47
CA ARG A 621 15.35 11.62 10.30
C ARG A 621 14.57 11.42 9.01
N VAL A 622 14.96 12.19 7.99
CA VAL A 622 14.39 12.13 6.65
C VAL A 622 15.53 12.02 5.66
N THR A 623 15.33 11.21 4.62
CA THR A 623 16.24 11.18 3.47
C THR A 623 15.45 11.24 2.18
N PHE A 624 15.88 12.06 1.24
CA PHE A 624 15.34 12.12 -0.11
C PHE A 624 16.05 11.11 -1.01
N GLN A 625 15.29 10.44 -1.86
CA GLN A 625 15.79 9.35 -2.70
C GLN A 625 15.34 9.55 -4.15
N ASN A 626 16.30 9.46 -5.08
CA ASN A 626 16.02 9.42 -6.51
C ASN A 626 15.51 8.02 -6.91
N PRO A 627 14.76 7.84 -8.01
CA PRO A 627 14.18 6.54 -8.37
C PRO A 627 15.22 5.52 -8.84
N THR A 628 16.39 6.01 -9.23
CA THR A 628 17.56 5.23 -9.63
C THR A 628 18.44 4.85 -8.45
N GLU A 629 18.25 5.49 -7.29
CA GLU A 629 18.98 5.18 -6.07
C GLU A 629 18.23 4.09 -5.29
N GLU A 630 18.96 3.07 -4.89
CA GLU A 630 18.42 2.06 -4.00
C GLU A 630 18.18 2.70 -2.61
N MET A 631 17.00 2.49 -2.01
CA MET A 631 16.65 3.06 -0.69
C MET A 631 17.68 2.78 0.42
N ILE A 632 18.47 1.75 0.17
CA ILE A 632 19.68 1.23 0.78
C ILE A 632 20.55 2.33 1.43
N GLY A 633 20.98 3.35 0.69
CA GLY A 633 21.91 4.36 1.22
C GLY A 633 21.37 5.18 2.40
N GLY A 634 20.14 5.69 2.28
CA GLY A 634 19.54 6.57 3.29
C GLY A 634 19.22 5.85 4.61
N LEU A 635 18.85 4.56 4.53
CA LEU A 635 18.50 3.77 5.71
C LEU A 635 19.69 3.62 6.67
N ARG A 636 20.88 3.33 6.13
CA ARG A 636 22.13 3.20 6.91
C ARG A 636 22.49 4.48 7.65
N VAL A 637 22.41 5.63 6.98
CA VAL A 637 22.74 6.93 7.57
C VAL A 637 21.81 7.27 8.73
N CYS A 638 20.50 7.08 8.55
CA CYS A 638 19.51 7.30 9.61
C CYS A 638 19.73 6.37 10.80
N PHE A 639 20.05 5.10 10.53
CA PHE A 639 20.22 4.09 11.57
C PHE A 639 21.45 4.35 12.44
N LEU A 640 22.61 4.64 11.83
CA LEU A 640 23.83 4.99 12.58
C LEU A 640 23.63 6.23 13.45
N ALA A 641 22.97 7.27 12.92
CA ALA A 641 22.67 8.47 13.68
C ALA A 641 21.74 8.20 14.86
N ALA A 642 20.77 7.29 14.71
CA ALA A 642 19.87 6.89 15.78
C ALA A 642 20.60 6.09 16.88
N LEU A 643 21.51 5.19 16.51
CA LEU A 643 22.36 4.45 17.46
C LEU A 643 23.26 5.41 18.26
N GLN A 644 23.89 6.37 17.58
CA GLN A 644 24.68 7.40 18.26
C GLN A 644 23.81 8.21 19.23
N LYS A 645 22.65 8.70 18.78
CA LYS A 645 21.75 9.48 19.65
C LYS A 645 21.25 8.67 20.85
N TYR A 646 21.01 7.38 20.68
CA TYR A 646 20.65 6.49 21.79
C TYR A 646 21.79 6.37 22.79
N TYR A 647 23.03 6.22 22.33
CA TYR A 647 24.21 6.22 23.18
C TYR A 647 24.38 7.55 23.92
N ASP A 648 24.15 8.69 23.26
CA ASP A 648 24.24 10.01 23.88
C ASP A 648 23.25 10.18 25.05
N VAL A 649 22.07 9.52 24.96
CA VAL A 649 21.01 9.60 25.97
C VAL A 649 21.15 8.56 27.08
N ASN A 650 21.60 7.34 26.75
CA ASN A 650 21.60 6.20 27.68
C ASN A 650 23.01 5.77 28.12
N HIS A 651 24.06 6.37 27.56
CA HIS A 651 25.47 5.98 27.73
C HIS A 651 25.76 4.51 27.42
N THR A 652 24.85 3.85 26.70
CA THR A 652 24.89 2.44 26.30
C THR A 652 24.18 2.30 24.96
N LEU A 653 24.60 1.34 24.14
CA LEU A 653 23.93 1.01 22.88
C LEU A 653 22.75 0.04 23.15
N PRO A 654 21.70 0.04 22.31
CA PRO A 654 20.55 -0.83 22.54
C PRO A 654 20.89 -2.30 22.29
N GLU A 655 20.60 -3.18 23.23
CA GLU A 655 20.81 -4.63 23.06
C GLU A 655 19.80 -5.28 22.11
N LYS A 656 18.60 -4.69 22.00
CA LYS A 656 17.49 -5.24 21.22
C LYS A 656 16.92 -4.16 20.32
N ILE A 657 16.81 -4.45 19.04
CA ILE A 657 16.32 -3.52 18.03
C ILE A 657 15.15 -4.16 17.30
N VAL A 658 14.00 -3.48 17.28
CA VAL A 658 12.80 -3.91 16.56
C VAL A 658 12.46 -2.89 15.49
N VAL A 659 12.53 -3.29 14.23
CA VAL A 659 12.24 -2.43 13.07
C VAL A 659 10.87 -2.80 12.49
N TYR A 660 9.98 -1.80 12.38
CA TYR A 660 8.73 -1.90 11.65
C TYR A 660 8.82 -1.13 10.33
N ARG A 661 8.76 -1.85 9.20
CA ARG A 661 8.91 -1.33 7.83
C ARG A 661 7.55 -1.28 7.10
N ASP A 662 7.01 -0.08 6.86
CA ASP A 662 5.74 0.16 6.12
C ASP A 662 6.01 0.64 4.68
N GLY A 663 5.11 0.37 3.73
CA GLY A 663 5.28 0.82 2.34
C GLY A 663 6.00 -0.17 1.43
N VAL A 664 6.10 -1.43 1.84
CA VAL A 664 6.60 -2.55 1.03
C VAL A 664 5.41 -3.38 0.52
N SER A 665 5.52 -3.98 -0.66
CA SER A 665 4.53 -4.95 -1.17
C SER A 665 4.99 -6.40 -0.97
N GLU A 666 4.06 -7.37 -0.98
CA GLU A 666 4.40 -8.80 -0.82
C GLU A 666 5.46 -9.27 -1.84
N GLY A 667 5.46 -8.72 -3.07
CA GLY A 667 6.44 -9.05 -4.10
C GLY A 667 7.86 -8.53 -3.85
N GLN A 668 8.04 -7.67 -2.85
CA GLN A 668 9.33 -7.06 -2.49
C GLN A 668 9.95 -7.67 -1.22
N LEU A 669 9.27 -8.60 -0.53
CA LEU A 669 9.74 -9.15 0.75
C LEU A 669 11.15 -9.76 0.65
N LYS A 670 11.41 -10.56 -0.39
CA LYS A 670 12.75 -11.14 -0.63
C LYS A 670 13.82 -10.09 -0.88
N MET A 671 13.47 -8.98 -1.52
CA MET A 671 14.40 -7.88 -1.74
C MET A 671 14.74 -7.17 -0.41
N VAL A 672 13.74 -6.95 0.45
CA VAL A 672 13.99 -6.40 1.79
C VAL A 672 14.89 -7.33 2.62
N GLU A 673 14.59 -8.62 2.63
CA GLU A 673 15.39 -9.64 3.33
C GLU A 673 16.84 -9.68 2.82
N GLN A 674 17.05 -9.68 1.50
CA GLN A 674 18.38 -9.87 0.90
C GLN A 674 19.22 -8.59 0.86
N PHE A 675 18.59 -7.41 0.86
CA PHE A 675 19.27 -6.14 0.67
C PHE A 675 19.15 -5.20 1.87
N GLU A 676 17.95 -4.90 2.39
CA GLU A 676 17.79 -3.93 3.49
C GLU A 676 18.34 -4.46 4.82
N ILE A 677 18.02 -5.71 5.18
CA ILE A 677 18.40 -6.28 6.49
C ILE A 677 19.93 -6.42 6.65
N PRO A 678 20.68 -6.98 5.68
CA PRO A 678 22.13 -7.09 5.79
C PRO A 678 22.85 -5.76 5.96
N GLN A 679 22.28 -4.66 5.47
CA GLN A 679 22.86 -3.34 5.66
C GLN A 679 22.72 -2.82 7.08
N LEU A 680 21.57 -3.06 7.72
CA LEU A 680 21.41 -2.75 9.13
C LEU A 680 22.40 -3.55 9.97
N ILE A 681 22.61 -4.83 9.63
CA ILE A 681 23.59 -5.69 10.30
C ILE A 681 25.01 -5.12 10.13
N LYS A 682 25.39 -4.71 8.92
CA LYS A 682 26.70 -4.05 8.66
C LYS A 682 26.90 -2.75 9.45
N CYS A 683 25.84 -2.08 9.91
CA CYS A 683 25.98 -0.90 10.77
C CYS A 683 26.49 -1.25 12.16
N PHE A 684 26.29 -2.50 12.62
CA PHE A 684 26.76 -2.94 13.93
C PHE A 684 28.30 -3.01 13.99
N GLU A 685 28.93 -3.40 12.89
CA GLU A 685 30.40 -3.45 12.72
C GLU A 685 31.08 -2.08 12.90
N THR A 686 30.32 -0.98 12.84
CA THR A 686 30.84 0.37 13.09
C THR A 686 31.18 0.59 14.58
N PHE A 687 30.63 -0.22 15.47
CA PHE A 687 30.86 -0.15 16.91
C PHE A 687 31.64 -1.38 17.38
N SER A 688 32.69 -1.17 18.17
CA SER A 688 33.54 -2.28 18.66
C SER A 688 32.75 -3.24 19.55
N SER A 689 32.84 -4.54 19.27
CA SER A 689 32.22 -5.63 20.06
C SER A 689 30.69 -5.48 20.25
N TYR A 690 30.00 -4.91 19.27
CA TYR A 690 28.56 -4.66 19.34
C TYR A 690 27.75 -5.66 18.50
N GLU A 691 27.01 -6.55 19.17
CA GLU A 691 26.19 -7.59 18.54
C GLU A 691 24.74 -7.56 19.08
N PRO A 692 23.92 -6.57 18.69
CA PRO A 692 22.55 -6.48 19.17
C PRO A 692 21.66 -7.54 18.54
N LYS A 693 20.57 -7.86 19.24
CA LYS A 693 19.49 -8.70 18.72
C LYS A 693 18.56 -7.87 17.83
N LEU A 694 18.32 -8.31 16.60
CA LEU A 694 17.52 -7.61 15.62
C LEU A 694 16.24 -8.38 15.29
N VAL A 695 15.11 -7.66 15.28
CA VAL A 695 13.83 -8.13 14.76
C VAL A 695 13.37 -7.18 13.66
N PHE A 696 13.06 -7.71 12.49
CA PHE A 696 12.60 -6.93 11.35
C PHE A 696 11.21 -7.40 10.92
N ILE A 697 10.23 -6.50 11.01
CA ILE A 697 8.81 -6.76 10.75
C ILE A 697 8.32 -5.85 9.63
N VAL A 698 7.86 -6.44 8.53
CA VAL A 698 7.17 -5.70 7.46
C VAL A 698 5.71 -5.50 7.83
N VAL A 699 5.21 -4.28 7.66
CA VAL A 699 3.85 -3.85 7.99
C VAL A 699 3.07 -3.62 6.69
N LEU A 700 2.09 -4.48 6.42
CA LEU A 700 1.25 -4.41 5.22
C LEU A 700 -0.18 -3.97 5.61
N LYS A 701 -0.48 -2.68 5.39
CA LYS A 701 -1.81 -2.09 5.68
C LYS A 701 -2.77 -2.07 4.47
N ARG A 702 -2.29 -2.29 3.25
CA ARG A 702 -3.10 -2.25 2.01
C ARG A 702 -3.33 -3.68 1.50
N ILE A 703 -4.20 -4.41 2.18
CA ILE A 703 -4.51 -5.83 1.92
C ILE A 703 -5.99 -6.01 1.57
N SER A 704 -6.31 -7.12 0.92
CA SER A 704 -7.68 -7.51 0.55
C SER A 704 -8.38 -8.35 1.63
N THR A 705 -7.63 -8.88 2.60
CA THR A 705 -8.15 -9.67 3.71
C THR A 705 -9.03 -8.80 4.60
N THR A 706 -10.22 -9.29 4.88
CA THR A 706 -11.18 -8.72 5.84
C THR A 706 -11.48 -9.77 6.89
N LEU A 707 -11.59 -9.35 8.15
CA LEU A 707 -11.98 -10.18 9.29
C LEU A 707 -13.31 -9.69 9.86
N TYR A 708 -14.11 -10.65 10.33
CA TYR A 708 -15.41 -10.41 10.95
C TYR A 708 -15.46 -11.11 12.31
N SER A 709 -16.13 -10.50 13.30
CA SER A 709 -16.58 -11.27 14.47
C SER A 709 -17.75 -12.15 14.05
N CYS A 710 -17.81 -13.38 14.58
CA CYS A 710 -18.94 -14.28 14.32
C CYS A 710 -19.58 -14.68 15.64
N VAL A 711 -20.75 -14.11 15.94
CA VAL A 711 -21.54 -14.41 17.14
C VAL A 711 -22.92 -14.86 16.69
N SER A 712 -23.32 -16.08 17.06
CA SER A 712 -24.64 -16.64 16.70
C SER A 712 -24.97 -16.52 15.20
N ASN A 713 -24.00 -16.80 14.32
CA ASN A 713 -24.08 -16.65 12.87
C ASN A 713 -24.25 -15.22 12.31
N ASN A 714 -24.24 -14.20 13.15
CA ASN A 714 -24.19 -12.80 12.73
C ASN A 714 -22.74 -12.33 12.61
N PHE A 715 -22.47 -11.56 11.55
CA PHE A 715 -21.13 -11.05 11.24
C PHE A 715 -21.02 -9.58 11.59
N GLY A 716 -20.20 -9.28 12.60
CA GLY A 716 -19.93 -7.92 13.04
C GLY A 716 -18.47 -7.52 12.84
N THR A 717 -18.11 -6.36 13.39
CA THR A 717 -16.71 -5.92 13.46
C THR A 717 -15.97 -6.70 14.56
N PRO A 718 -14.73 -7.17 14.30
CA PRO A 718 -13.88 -7.73 15.35
C PRO A 718 -13.48 -6.67 16.38
N PRO A 719 -13.33 -7.05 17.68
CA PRO A 719 -12.83 -6.13 18.69
C PRO A 719 -11.34 -5.78 18.47
N PRO A 720 -10.86 -4.62 18.97
CA PRO A 720 -9.44 -4.32 19.04
C PRO A 720 -8.66 -5.42 19.75
N GLY A 721 -7.45 -5.71 19.27
CA GLY A 721 -6.63 -6.82 19.76
C GLY A 721 -6.91 -8.16 19.07
N THR A 722 -7.85 -8.25 18.12
CA THR A 722 -8.08 -9.49 17.36
C THR A 722 -6.86 -9.88 16.54
N VAL A 723 -6.36 -11.10 16.72
CA VAL A 723 -5.22 -11.70 16.01
C VAL A 723 -5.66 -12.95 15.24
N LEU A 724 -5.11 -13.08 14.03
CA LEU A 724 -5.13 -14.32 13.24
C LEU A 724 -3.72 -14.62 12.73
N ASP A 725 -3.17 -15.76 13.12
CA ASP A 725 -1.79 -16.15 12.86
C ASP A 725 -1.64 -17.52 12.19
N HIS A 726 -2.73 -18.20 11.89
CA HIS A 726 -2.74 -19.50 11.21
C HIS A 726 -3.75 -19.51 10.05
N THR A 727 -3.76 -20.60 9.27
CA THR A 727 -4.71 -20.88 8.17
C THR A 727 -4.66 -19.91 6.98
N LEU A 728 -4.81 -18.60 7.18
CA LEU A 728 -4.79 -17.57 6.14
C LEU A 728 -3.45 -16.83 6.02
N THR A 729 -2.49 -17.18 6.86
CA THR A 729 -1.12 -16.64 6.88
C THR A 729 -0.19 -17.33 5.87
N HIS A 730 1.03 -16.82 5.71
CA HIS A 730 2.05 -17.30 4.76
C HIS A 730 2.78 -18.54 5.26
N LYS A 731 3.09 -19.49 4.37
CA LYS A 731 3.78 -20.74 4.72
C LYS A 731 5.25 -20.54 5.09
N ASP A 732 5.90 -19.59 4.41
CA ASP A 732 7.36 -19.44 4.47
C ASP A 732 7.83 -18.47 5.56
N TRP A 733 6.90 -17.76 6.21
CA TRP A 733 7.21 -16.68 7.13
C TRP A 733 6.47 -16.82 8.47
N VAL A 734 7.04 -16.23 9.52
CA VAL A 734 6.30 -15.98 10.76
C VAL A 734 5.51 -14.70 10.58
N ASP A 735 4.21 -14.84 10.35
CA ASP A 735 3.32 -13.72 10.07
C ASP A 735 1.98 -13.81 10.79
N PHE A 736 1.32 -12.66 10.96
CA PHE A 736 0.01 -12.57 11.61
C PHE A 736 -0.76 -11.33 11.16
N TYR A 737 -2.08 -11.42 11.20
CA TYR A 737 -3.00 -10.30 11.06
C TYR A 737 -3.41 -9.78 12.44
N LEU A 738 -3.46 -8.46 12.61
CA LEU A 738 -3.91 -7.81 13.83
C LEU A 738 -4.89 -6.67 13.53
N ILE A 739 -6.06 -6.71 14.17
CA ILE A 739 -7.01 -5.59 14.26
C ILE A 739 -6.66 -4.81 15.52
N ALA A 740 -5.76 -3.84 15.39
CA ALA A 740 -5.31 -3.08 16.57
C ALA A 740 -6.32 -2.01 17.03
N HIS A 741 -7.20 -1.53 16.14
CA HIS A 741 -8.01 -0.34 16.35
C HIS A 741 -9.51 -0.64 16.32
N HIS A 742 -10.29 0.21 16.98
CA HIS A 742 -11.75 0.10 16.96
C HIS A 742 -12.33 0.57 15.62
N ILE A 743 -13.15 -0.28 15.00
CA ILE A 743 -13.80 -0.02 13.71
C ILE A 743 -15.16 0.62 13.98
N ARG A 744 -15.30 1.92 13.72
CA ARG A 744 -16.57 2.64 13.89
C ARG A 744 -17.55 2.43 12.74
N GLN A 745 -17.03 2.25 11.53
CA GLN A 745 -17.81 2.12 10.29
C GLN A 745 -17.07 1.18 9.34
N GLY A 746 -17.83 0.40 8.57
CA GLY A 746 -17.30 -0.52 7.58
C GLY A 746 -16.93 -1.89 8.14
N CYS A 747 -16.01 -2.57 7.46
CA CYS A 747 -15.57 -3.92 7.81
C CYS A 747 -14.22 -3.92 8.58
N GLY A 748 -13.92 -5.02 9.26
CA GLY A 748 -12.64 -5.21 9.94
C GLY A 748 -11.49 -5.41 8.96
N LEU A 749 -10.72 -4.35 8.70
CA LEU A 749 -9.52 -4.39 7.87
C LEU A 749 -8.26 -4.55 8.77
N PRO A 750 -7.69 -5.75 8.88
CA PRO A 750 -6.48 -5.95 9.68
C PRO A 750 -5.27 -5.25 9.06
N THR A 751 -4.21 -5.22 9.84
CA THR A 751 -2.85 -4.99 9.36
C THR A 751 -2.13 -6.33 9.40
N HIS A 752 -1.38 -6.65 8.34
CA HIS A 752 -0.62 -7.90 8.23
C HIS A 752 0.85 -7.62 8.55
N TYR A 753 1.41 -8.39 9.47
CA TYR A 753 2.76 -8.26 9.97
C TYR A 753 3.54 -9.51 9.60
N ILE A 754 4.70 -9.34 8.96
CA ILE A 754 5.55 -10.43 8.51
C ILE A 754 6.95 -10.24 9.14
N SER A 755 7.36 -11.14 10.02
CA SER A 755 8.70 -11.14 10.59
C SER A 755 9.66 -11.79 9.59
N LEU A 756 10.51 -10.97 8.97
CA LEU A 756 11.52 -11.42 8.00
C LEU A 756 12.82 -11.84 8.69
N TYR A 757 13.10 -11.29 9.87
CA TYR A 757 14.32 -11.57 10.63
C TYR A 757 14.05 -11.43 12.13
N ASN A 758 14.60 -12.33 12.94
CA ASN A 758 14.39 -12.36 14.40
C ASN A 758 15.54 -13.11 15.09
N THR A 759 16.64 -12.42 15.38
CA THR A 759 17.75 -12.95 16.22
C THR A 759 17.50 -12.75 17.72
N ALA A 760 16.42 -12.04 18.07
CA ALA A 760 16.01 -11.84 19.45
C ALA A 760 15.30 -13.06 20.06
N ASN A 761 15.01 -14.09 19.26
CA ASN A 761 14.22 -15.27 19.65
C ASN A 761 12.88 -14.89 20.31
N LEU A 762 12.27 -13.79 19.87
CA LEU A 762 10.93 -13.42 20.33
C LEU A 762 9.93 -14.44 19.80
N SER A 763 9.16 -15.05 20.69
CA SER A 763 8.08 -15.96 20.31
C SER A 763 6.98 -15.22 19.53
N PRO A 764 6.11 -15.94 18.81
CA PRO A 764 4.96 -15.31 18.15
C PRO A 764 4.10 -14.46 19.09
N ASP A 765 3.88 -14.91 20.33
CA ASP A 765 3.18 -14.12 21.35
C ASP A 765 3.90 -12.82 21.69
N HIS A 766 5.23 -12.84 21.81
CA HIS A 766 6.02 -11.63 22.06
C HIS A 766 5.91 -10.64 20.91
N LEU A 767 6.02 -11.11 19.66
CA LEU A 767 5.89 -10.27 18.46
C LEU A 767 4.50 -9.63 18.36
N GLN A 768 3.44 -10.42 18.55
CA GLN A 768 2.06 -9.98 18.49
C GLN A 768 1.74 -8.93 19.57
N ARG A 769 2.12 -9.21 20.82
CA ARG A 769 1.87 -8.30 21.95
C ARG A 769 2.69 -7.03 21.87
N LEU A 770 3.98 -7.12 21.49
CA LEU A 770 4.81 -5.93 21.29
C LEU A 770 4.21 -5.05 20.20
N THR A 771 3.80 -5.64 19.07
CA THR A 771 3.15 -4.90 17.97
C THR A 771 1.88 -4.21 18.46
N PHE A 772 1.03 -4.91 19.22
CA PHE A 772 -0.20 -4.32 19.76
C PHE A 772 0.10 -3.18 20.75
N LYS A 773 1.06 -3.34 21.66
CA LYS A 773 1.52 -2.27 22.56
C LYS A 773 1.99 -1.04 21.78
N MET A 774 2.77 -1.22 20.72
CA MET A 774 3.23 -0.09 19.89
C MET A 774 2.08 0.66 19.21
N CYS A 775 0.93 0.03 18.97
CA CYS A 775 -0.27 0.70 18.44
C CYS A 775 -0.96 1.63 19.45
N HIS A 776 -0.56 1.62 20.73
CA HIS A 776 -1.08 2.51 21.77
C HIS A 776 -0.28 3.81 21.92
N LEU A 777 0.91 3.91 21.32
CA LEU A 777 1.88 4.98 21.60
C LEU A 777 1.82 6.18 20.63
N TYR A 778 0.74 6.33 19.86
CA TYR A 778 0.59 7.45 18.92
C TYR A 778 -0.16 8.62 19.55
N TRP A 779 0.57 9.66 19.94
CA TRP A 779 0.08 10.71 20.83
C TRP A 779 -0.93 11.70 20.24
N ASN A 780 -1.05 11.76 18.92
CA ASN A 780 -2.09 12.54 18.25
C ASN A 780 -3.48 11.87 18.31
N TRP A 781 -3.59 10.65 18.86
CA TRP A 781 -4.84 9.92 19.01
C TRP A 781 -4.86 9.16 20.35
N PRO A 782 -5.66 9.58 21.34
CA PRO A 782 -5.78 8.90 22.63
C PRO A 782 -6.65 7.64 22.51
N GLY A 783 -6.12 6.68 21.78
CA GLY A 783 -6.70 5.39 21.48
C GLY A 783 -5.72 4.55 20.66
N THR A 784 -6.09 3.30 20.38
CA THR A 784 -5.28 2.45 19.50
C THR A 784 -5.38 2.86 18.04
N ILE A 785 -4.25 2.78 17.33
CA ILE A 785 -4.19 3.03 15.88
C ILE A 785 -3.88 1.76 15.09
N ARG A 786 -4.14 1.81 13.78
CA ARG A 786 -4.06 0.64 12.89
C ARG A 786 -2.65 0.06 12.70
N VAL A 787 -1.61 0.87 12.84
CA VAL A 787 -0.20 0.49 12.66
C VAL A 787 0.59 0.96 13.88
N PRO A 788 1.77 0.38 14.18
CA PRO A 788 2.62 0.84 15.28
C PRO A 788 2.87 2.35 15.21
N ALA A 789 2.87 3.01 16.38
CA ALA A 789 3.20 4.43 16.52
C ALA A 789 4.47 4.86 15.76
N PRO A 790 5.62 4.14 15.84
CA PRO A 790 6.82 4.50 15.08
C PRO A 790 6.58 4.54 13.56
N CYS A 791 5.83 3.60 12.97
CA CYS A 791 5.46 3.66 11.55
C CYS A 791 4.57 4.87 11.26
N LYS A 792 3.63 5.18 12.15
CA LYS A 792 2.74 6.33 11.96
C LYS A 792 3.49 7.66 12.04
N TYR A 793 4.46 7.76 12.93
CA TYR A 793 5.37 8.90 13.04
C TYR A 793 6.24 9.03 11.79
N ALA A 794 6.88 7.95 11.33
CA ALA A 794 7.65 7.92 10.09
C ALA A 794 6.82 8.38 8.88
N HIS A 795 5.59 7.88 8.73
CA HIS A 795 4.67 8.32 7.68
C HIS A 795 4.34 9.82 7.78
N LYS A 796 4.07 10.33 8.98
CA LYS A 796 3.76 11.76 9.20
C LYS A 796 4.94 12.67 8.84
N LEU A 797 6.14 12.27 9.24
CA LEU A 797 7.39 12.95 8.94
C LEU A 797 7.70 12.94 7.44
N ALA A 798 7.60 11.78 6.79
CA ALA A 798 7.82 11.62 5.35
C ALA A 798 6.79 12.43 4.55
N TYR A 799 5.52 12.41 4.97
CA TYR A 799 4.46 13.20 4.35
C TYR A 799 4.70 14.71 4.50
N LEU A 800 5.07 15.19 5.70
CA LEU A 800 5.39 16.60 5.91
C LEU A 800 6.53 17.05 4.99
N SER A 801 7.60 16.25 4.96
CA SER A 801 8.82 16.58 4.22
C SER A 801 8.63 16.48 2.71
N GLY A 802 7.93 15.45 2.23
CA GLY A 802 7.64 15.27 0.81
C GLY A 802 6.60 16.25 0.27
N GLN A 803 5.50 16.47 0.98
CA GLN A 803 4.37 17.26 0.48
C GLN A 803 4.54 18.77 0.70
N TYR A 804 5.15 19.19 1.82
CA TYR A 804 5.14 20.60 2.22
C TYR A 804 6.53 21.24 2.34
N LEU A 805 7.56 20.52 2.78
CA LEU A 805 8.90 21.09 2.95
C LEU A 805 9.74 21.00 1.67
N HIS A 806 9.66 19.86 0.96
CA HIS A 806 10.54 19.48 -0.14
C HIS A 806 12.04 19.63 0.18
N SER A 807 12.39 19.41 1.44
CA SER A 807 13.75 19.51 1.98
C SER A 807 13.83 18.74 3.30
N GLU A 808 15.04 18.39 3.71
CA GLU A 808 15.26 17.76 5.01
C GLU A 808 15.01 18.79 6.13
N PRO A 809 14.24 18.42 7.16
CA PRO A 809 14.11 19.26 8.36
C PRO A 809 15.47 19.44 9.05
N ALA A 810 15.63 20.58 9.70
CA ALA A 810 16.81 20.91 10.47
C ALA A 810 17.04 19.92 11.62
N ILE A 811 18.31 19.51 11.81
CA ILE A 811 18.69 18.44 12.74
C ILE A 811 18.36 18.77 14.20
N GLN A 812 18.26 20.05 14.56
CA GLN A 812 17.90 20.53 15.91
C GLN A 812 16.48 20.14 16.32
N LEU A 813 15.63 19.71 15.38
CA LEU A 813 14.28 19.23 15.66
C LEU A 813 14.20 17.70 15.76
N SER A 814 15.30 16.99 15.51
CA SER A 814 15.29 15.53 15.34
C SER A 814 14.87 14.74 16.57
N ASP A 815 15.05 15.29 17.78
CA ASP A 815 14.65 14.68 19.05
C ASP A 815 13.23 15.06 19.52
N LYS A 816 12.45 15.73 18.65
CA LYS A 816 11.08 16.18 18.94
C LYS A 816 10.09 15.63 17.93
N LEU A 817 8.83 15.51 18.34
CA LEU A 817 7.72 15.18 17.45
C LEU A 817 7.16 16.42 16.72
N PHE A 818 8.05 17.28 16.20
CA PHE A 818 7.70 18.58 15.58
C PHE A 818 6.76 18.46 14.36
N PHE A 819 6.74 17.28 13.73
CA PHE A 819 5.99 16.95 12.52
C PHE A 819 4.55 16.50 12.77
N LEU A 820 4.12 16.41 14.04
CA LEU A 820 2.72 16.14 14.39
C LEU A 820 1.80 17.27 13.99
#